data_AF-A0A818MZY4-F1
#
_entry.id   AF-A0A818MZY4-F1
#
_cell.length_a   1.000
_cell.length_b   1.000
_cell.length_c   1.000
_cell.angle_alpha   90.00
_cell.angle_beta   90.00
_cell.angle_gamma   90.00
#
_symmetry.space_group_name_H-M   'P 1'
#
loop_
_entity.id
_entity.type
_entity.pdbx_description
1 polymer ?
#
loop_
_entity_poly.entity_id
_entity_poly.type
_entity_poly.pdbx_seq_one_letter_code
_entity_poly.pdbx_strand_id
1 'polypeptide(L)'
;MILKRQSQLYDLHTHLLGMGNAFFWIDTILMDDNYIMPTNETFRANESKRHELCPLVWDLVDKGGFVDGKEAANFFYYIINEIILPNNEQNYDRIMEQIRQKNFSPVLNSLIKEEFYDELLDRNLTFKNDFSYDVVLTLFDLSKSLGVKEENCDDIKQLNVTEKLGIYPPLKINFRDWIIFNARKQELEIVYGIQVEELRHLIKCDPNKPSKAKELARSYIINAFSMCDAQGTPARHVDLHGFHGSFTPDFYPRRFALKDSIYSQRLDILAALIAHIIDRYQACLPPIRYCEFSISVNDLSRPWMFDVLRSVQVYDETAKIHSRRDEKIHTYIPTNELSSFSQLVLNDHFSHLEFAFTGPESDKSENIHPTASKMTYKFLAGFDRQKIQTSQFKNMNEALRFLLEYPQQAILLMIREIINSKKEAVNSAANEESVFGDFLKKLKNLESKANVMPAFYDWVVGLDLFGDELGYPYCPFVARPFIEYIQNRRRIAHETKSKNIFGVRIHCGENVIFADDRTHTYRLFVAHMYIVFRCLRFIQQELKYGIRIGHGIAFDRILGNSMNKSGYRKSSVLLAELREHAYHLMKTIAFEVNITSNEYLLGQTLRQGDDRQPLRLDGLFGKTPIILATDDDGVWPIDQCPFTHPGHQSLTAEYCRAISSGLIRTVDQLKGIFQDTKNFCFWNVGGTIPKPSNDDALPPDDSLINTVIIHPDIIRRLLKLYGGKTIAINPGFERFACNTPYNYSIKWANVYGALRVAFICICANHDKSDQDEKIKSEIRKEYDTLFGPNDIEFDNIYDFWRQVRCKFIFFNDSETCSNGRHVLLRHKVDNRHLVYAAPQNSDLSQSQDKSLTGFISHYPLLPCTIHAYGNHINIENTMEVLQKLVTDTDGEESYKCMTVYIYTNTNRYTHVPVALSKNFDLKINPHYSKRNKEMGSFLYVLCPNASAATAALHLISRKISPNPSNENTCLMFGVATPTLSETQQASGYIPEKSLSDGSKHQVNSDLDKMMAHPDAKNN
;
A
#
# COMPACT_ATOMS: atom_id res chain seq x y z
N MET A 1 3.93 -39.71 11.84
CA MET A 1 4.71 -40.68 11.01
C MET A 1 5.19 -40.08 9.69
N ILE A 2 4.32 -39.57 8.81
CA ILE A 2 4.73 -39.09 7.47
C ILE A 2 5.72 -37.92 7.52
N LEU A 3 5.55 -36.96 8.44
CA LEU A 3 6.54 -35.90 8.67
C LEU A 3 7.94 -36.49 8.97
N LYS A 4 8.04 -37.52 9.83
CA LYS A 4 9.29 -38.26 10.11
C LYS A 4 9.83 -39.07 8.91
N ARG A 5 9.05 -39.27 7.84
CA ARG A 5 9.48 -39.92 6.59
C ARG A 5 9.78 -38.92 5.47
N GLN A 6 9.37 -37.66 5.61
CA GLN A 6 9.89 -36.60 4.76
C GLN A 6 11.33 -36.31 5.18
N SER A 7 12.22 -36.22 4.21
CA SER A 7 13.62 -35.93 4.47
C SER A 7 13.88 -34.45 4.77
N GLN A 8 12.97 -33.55 4.36
CA GLN A 8 13.20 -32.10 4.30
C GLN A 8 11.87 -31.32 4.29
N LEU A 9 11.86 -30.13 4.89
CA LEU A 9 10.87 -29.06 4.67
C LEU A 9 11.51 -27.83 4.02
N TYR A 10 10.65 -26.93 3.52
CA TYR A 10 10.99 -25.70 2.81
C TYR A 10 10.10 -24.60 3.39
N ASP A 11 10.68 -23.57 4.00
CA ASP A 11 9.94 -22.41 4.47
C ASP A 11 10.01 -21.29 3.41
N LEU A 12 8.96 -21.15 2.62
CA LEU A 12 8.97 -20.21 1.50
C LEU A 12 8.70 -18.76 1.89
N HIS A 13 8.42 -18.47 3.16
CA HIS A 13 8.32 -17.08 3.58
C HIS A 13 8.51 -16.90 5.08
N THR A 14 9.42 -15.98 5.41
CA THR A 14 9.47 -15.37 6.73
C THR A 14 10.20 -14.03 6.68
N HIS A 15 9.82 -13.08 7.53
CA HIS A 15 10.51 -11.81 7.68
C HIS A 15 11.78 -12.00 8.52
N LEU A 16 12.94 -11.54 8.04
CA LEU A 16 14.19 -11.70 8.81
C LEU A 16 14.16 -10.96 10.15
N LEU A 17 13.47 -9.82 10.25
CA LEU A 17 13.27 -9.13 11.53
C LEU A 17 12.13 -9.74 12.37
N GLY A 18 11.31 -10.60 11.76
CA GLY A 18 10.40 -11.52 12.44
C GLY A 18 11.10 -12.64 13.22
N MET A 19 12.40 -12.84 12.98
CA MET A 19 13.18 -13.92 13.57
C MET A 19 13.82 -13.57 14.91
N GLY A 20 14.37 -14.62 15.54
CA GLY A 20 14.90 -14.61 16.89
C GLY A 20 13.76 -14.49 17.89
N ASN A 21 13.54 -15.55 18.67
CA ASN A 21 12.58 -15.48 19.77
C ASN A 21 13.16 -14.64 20.93
N ALA A 22 12.36 -14.41 21.96
CA ALA A 22 12.80 -13.64 23.12
C ALA A 22 14.03 -14.25 23.82
N PHE A 23 14.25 -15.57 23.74
CA PHE A 23 15.49 -16.16 24.25
C PHE A 23 16.72 -15.67 23.47
N PHE A 24 16.68 -15.66 22.14
CA PHE A 24 17.77 -15.07 21.34
C PHE A 24 18.00 -13.60 21.67
N TRP A 25 16.96 -12.76 21.60
CA TRP A 25 17.14 -11.31 21.78
C TRP A 25 17.48 -10.93 23.23
N ILE A 26 16.84 -11.55 24.22
CA ILE A 26 17.10 -11.22 25.63
C ILE A 26 18.34 -11.94 26.14
N ASP A 27 18.38 -13.27 26.06
CA ASP A 27 19.36 -14.04 26.79
C ASP A 27 20.69 -14.17 26.04
N THR A 28 20.67 -14.33 24.70
CA THR A 28 21.90 -14.38 23.88
C THR A 28 22.45 -12.99 23.53
N ILE A 29 21.59 -12.04 23.14
CA ILE A 29 22.04 -10.72 22.64
C ILE A 29 22.12 -9.67 23.75
N LEU A 30 21.04 -9.48 24.54
CA LEU A 30 21.00 -8.41 25.54
C LEU A 30 21.62 -8.76 26.89
N MET A 31 21.74 -10.03 27.29
CA MET A 31 22.14 -10.42 28.66
C MET A 31 23.47 -11.18 28.76
N ASP A 32 24.03 -11.69 27.67
CA ASP A 32 25.33 -12.37 27.67
C ASP A 32 26.47 -11.37 27.41
N ASP A 33 27.17 -11.01 28.49
CA ASP A 33 28.32 -10.11 28.50
C ASP A 33 29.55 -10.66 27.72
N ASN A 34 29.52 -11.91 27.27
CA ASN A 34 30.62 -12.57 26.53
C ASN A 34 30.36 -12.73 25.02
N TYR A 35 29.13 -12.53 24.55
CA TYR A 35 28.74 -12.94 23.21
C TYR A 35 29.01 -11.87 22.15
N ILE A 36 28.25 -10.77 22.14
CA ILE A 36 28.27 -9.81 21.02
C ILE A 36 28.27 -8.35 21.45
N MET A 37 27.51 -7.94 22.48
CA MET A 37 27.43 -6.54 22.91
C MET A 37 28.39 -6.22 24.06
N PRO A 38 29.58 -5.61 23.80
CA PRO A 38 30.49 -5.19 24.85
C PRO A 38 29.89 -4.02 25.62
N THR A 39 30.03 -4.03 26.95
CA THR A 39 29.85 -2.82 27.73
C THR A 39 30.94 -1.80 27.42
N ASN A 40 30.71 -0.52 27.73
CA ASN A 40 31.76 0.49 27.55
C ASN A 40 32.98 0.19 28.44
N GLU A 41 32.75 -0.40 29.62
CA GLU A 41 33.82 -0.90 30.49
C GLU A 41 34.61 -2.03 29.81
N THR A 42 33.92 -3.03 29.26
CA THR A 42 34.55 -4.16 28.55
C THR A 42 35.40 -3.69 27.38
N PHE A 43 34.86 -2.76 26.57
CA PHE A 43 35.57 -2.19 25.42
C PHE A 43 36.80 -1.38 25.89
N ARG A 44 36.66 -0.54 26.92
CA ARG A 44 37.80 0.24 27.45
C ARG A 44 38.88 -0.65 28.09
N ALA A 45 38.49 -1.73 28.76
CA ALA A 45 39.40 -2.60 29.52
C ALA A 45 40.17 -3.63 28.66
N ASN A 46 39.61 -4.16 27.57
CA ASN A 46 40.18 -5.29 26.83
C ASN A 46 40.38 -4.97 25.34
N GLU A 47 41.64 -4.82 24.92
CA GLU A 47 42.02 -4.50 23.54
C GLU A 47 41.63 -5.58 22.52
N SER A 48 41.71 -6.88 22.87
CA SER A 48 41.28 -7.95 21.96
C SER A 48 39.78 -7.86 21.69
N LYS A 49 38.98 -7.74 22.76
CA LYS A 49 37.54 -7.52 22.65
C LYS A 49 37.18 -6.22 21.92
N ARG A 50 38.04 -5.19 21.91
CA ARG A 50 37.83 -4.01 21.05
C ARG A 50 37.91 -4.34 19.57
N HIS A 51 38.95 -5.08 19.17
CA HIS A 51 39.17 -5.44 17.78
C HIS A 51 38.10 -6.41 17.27
N GLU A 52 37.67 -7.33 18.13
CA GLU A 52 36.60 -8.30 17.84
C GLU A 52 35.21 -7.63 17.78
N LEU A 53 34.86 -6.80 18.76
CA LEU A 53 33.49 -6.28 18.92
C LEU A 53 33.32 -4.84 18.40
N CYS A 54 34.24 -4.37 17.55
CA CYS A 54 34.13 -3.08 16.88
C CYS A 54 32.93 -3.08 15.90
N PRO A 55 32.13 -2.00 15.84
CA PRO A 55 31.15 -1.84 14.78
C PRO A 55 31.77 -1.96 13.38
N LEU A 56 31.09 -2.70 12.49
CA LEU A 56 31.59 -2.99 11.15
C LEU A 56 31.56 -1.73 10.25
N VAL A 57 32.73 -1.19 9.92
CA VAL A 57 32.92 -0.07 8.98
C VAL A 57 33.22 -0.60 7.58
N TRP A 58 32.54 -0.09 6.56
CA TRP A 58 32.64 -0.57 5.17
C TRP A 58 33.45 0.38 4.29
N ASP A 59 34.52 -0.12 3.66
CA ASP A 59 35.33 0.61 2.70
C ASP A 59 34.59 0.82 1.36
N LEU A 60 34.23 2.07 1.08
CA LEU A 60 33.61 2.52 -0.16
C LEU A 60 34.61 2.84 -1.29
N VAL A 61 35.90 2.97 -0.96
CA VAL A 61 36.96 3.46 -1.86
C VAL A 61 37.73 2.30 -2.48
N ASP A 62 38.25 1.37 -1.67
CA ASP A 62 39.19 0.35 -2.16
C ASP A 62 38.52 -1.02 -2.43
N LYS A 63 37.63 -1.02 -3.44
CA LYS A 63 37.00 -2.20 -4.08
C LYS A 63 35.85 -2.89 -3.33
N GLY A 64 35.47 -2.40 -2.15
CA GLY A 64 34.33 -2.90 -1.38
C GLY A 64 34.71 -4.02 -0.42
N GLY A 65 34.62 -3.74 0.88
CA GLY A 65 34.90 -4.66 1.96
C GLY A 65 34.61 -4.04 3.32
N PHE A 66 34.75 -4.81 4.39
CA PHE A 66 34.87 -4.23 5.73
C PHE A 66 36.32 -3.83 6.00
N VAL A 67 36.50 -2.68 6.63
CA VAL A 67 37.78 -2.24 7.20
C VAL A 67 38.19 -3.24 8.28
N ASP A 68 39.49 -3.46 8.44
CA ASP A 68 40.02 -4.32 9.51
C ASP A 68 39.48 -3.90 10.89
N GLY A 69 39.00 -4.87 11.67
CA GLY A 69 38.35 -4.60 12.96
C GLY A 69 39.29 -3.94 13.97
N LYS A 70 40.59 -4.23 13.89
CA LYS A 70 41.62 -3.57 14.70
C LYS A 70 41.88 -2.13 14.21
N GLU A 71 41.94 -1.86 12.92
CA GLU A 71 42.05 -0.50 12.38
C GLU A 71 40.85 0.36 12.78
N ALA A 72 39.62 -0.14 12.58
CA ALA A 72 38.40 0.55 12.96
C ALA A 72 38.34 0.83 14.49
N ALA A 73 38.68 -0.17 15.31
CA ALA A 73 38.75 0.00 16.76
C ALA A 73 39.80 1.05 17.19
N ASN A 74 40.97 1.08 16.54
CA ASN A 74 42.00 2.08 16.79
C ASN A 74 41.56 3.49 16.40
N PHE A 75 40.80 3.63 15.31
CA PHE A 75 40.19 4.91 14.94
C PHE A 75 39.17 5.39 15.99
N PHE A 76 38.20 4.55 16.37
CA PHE A 76 37.24 4.96 17.41
C PHE A 76 37.93 5.23 18.75
N TYR A 77 38.95 4.46 19.13
CA TYR A 77 39.74 4.71 20.33
C TYR A 77 40.48 6.06 20.25
N TYR A 78 41.04 6.40 19.08
CA TYR A 78 41.71 7.67 18.85
C TYR A 78 40.76 8.87 18.99
N ILE A 79 39.60 8.85 18.33
CA ILE A 79 38.66 9.99 18.39
C ILE A 79 38.07 10.22 19.79
N ILE A 80 38.00 9.18 20.63
CA ILE A 80 37.46 9.27 22.00
C ILE A 80 38.50 9.77 23.02
N ASN A 81 39.77 9.35 22.88
CA ASN A 81 40.79 9.62 23.89
C ASN A 81 41.67 10.83 23.55
N GLU A 82 42.03 11.01 22.27
CA GLU A 82 42.99 12.03 21.83
C GLU A 82 42.30 13.28 21.28
N ILE A 83 41.12 13.13 20.68
CA ILE A 83 40.37 14.27 20.12
C ILE A 83 39.32 14.76 21.12
N ILE A 84 39.69 15.80 21.87
CA ILE A 84 38.79 16.48 22.82
C ILE A 84 37.85 17.41 22.05
N LEU A 85 36.80 16.83 21.44
CA LEU A 85 35.69 17.58 20.83
C LEU A 85 34.50 17.70 21.77
N PRO A 86 33.65 18.72 21.58
CA PRO A 86 34.01 20.01 21.01
C PRO A 86 34.94 20.77 21.97
N ASN A 87 35.90 21.48 21.40
CA ASN A 87 36.58 22.56 22.09
C ASN A 87 36.52 23.78 21.16
N ASN A 88 35.88 24.86 21.61
CA ASN A 88 35.57 26.05 20.80
C ASN A 88 36.82 26.74 20.18
N GLU A 89 38.03 26.36 20.61
CA GLU A 89 39.30 26.83 20.06
C GLU A 89 39.83 26.02 18.85
N GLN A 90 39.19 24.92 18.47
CA GLN A 90 39.57 24.10 17.31
C GLN A 90 38.47 24.12 16.25
N ASN A 91 38.81 24.48 15.02
CA ASN A 91 37.91 24.31 13.87
C ASN A 91 38.01 22.90 13.29
N TYR A 92 36.96 22.48 12.59
CA TYR A 92 36.83 21.17 11.92
C TYR A 92 38.08 20.80 11.10
N ASP A 93 38.62 21.72 10.29
CA ASP A 93 39.80 21.46 9.45
C ASP A 93 41.01 20.92 10.23
N ARG A 94 41.30 21.51 11.39
CA ARG A 94 42.44 21.15 12.24
C ARG A 94 42.29 19.74 12.82
N ILE A 95 41.05 19.34 13.12
CA ILE A 95 40.72 18.02 13.64
C ILE A 95 40.86 16.98 12.53
N MET A 96 40.35 17.29 11.33
CA MET A 96 40.50 16.42 10.17
C MET A 96 41.96 16.32 9.72
N GLU A 97 42.77 17.35 9.90
CA GLU A 97 44.22 17.27 9.71
C GLU A 97 44.89 16.31 10.70
N GLN A 98 44.57 16.40 12.00
CA GLN A 98 45.08 15.46 13.02
C GLN A 98 44.69 14.01 12.73
N ILE A 99 43.45 13.77 12.29
CA ILE A 99 42.97 12.43 11.89
C ILE A 99 43.77 11.92 10.68
N ARG A 100 43.93 12.73 9.62
CA ARG A 100 44.72 12.37 8.43
C ARG A 100 46.18 12.06 8.79
N GLN A 101 46.78 12.79 9.74
CA GLN A 101 48.16 12.54 10.22
C GLN A 101 48.35 11.17 10.90
N LYS A 102 47.27 10.47 11.32
CA LYS A 102 47.34 9.10 11.84
C LYS A 102 47.38 8.01 10.77
N ASN A 103 47.16 8.35 9.50
CA ASN A 103 47.15 7.42 8.37
C ASN A 103 46.11 6.27 8.49
N PHE A 104 44.96 6.53 9.12
CA PHE A 104 43.80 5.63 8.98
C PHE A 104 43.33 5.61 7.52
N SER A 105 42.59 4.57 7.15
CA SER A 105 41.99 4.42 5.82
C SER A 105 41.15 5.65 5.43
N PRO A 106 41.11 6.00 4.13
CA PRO A 106 40.39 7.19 3.65
C PRO A 106 38.92 7.24 4.09
N VAL A 107 38.29 6.08 4.28
CA VAL A 107 36.89 5.96 4.71
C VAL A 107 36.72 6.34 6.18
N LEU A 108 37.57 5.85 7.08
CA LEU A 108 37.55 6.28 8.50
C LEU A 108 37.76 7.80 8.60
N ASN A 109 38.67 8.36 7.79
CA ASN A 109 38.91 9.80 7.67
C ASN A 109 37.72 10.61 7.09
N SER A 110 36.64 9.95 6.66
CA SER A 110 35.42 10.59 6.10
C SER A 110 34.17 10.41 6.96
N LEU A 111 34.25 9.66 8.07
CA LEU A 111 33.09 9.38 8.94
C LEU A 111 32.61 10.61 9.73
N ILE A 112 33.53 11.49 10.14
CA ILE A 112 33.19 12.76 10.78
C ILE A 112 32.96 13.78 9.65
N LYS A 113 31.69 14.13 9.42
CA LYS A 113 31.26 15.17 8.48
C LYS A 113 31.25 16.53 9.19
N GLU A 114 31.40 17.62 8.43
CA GLU A 114 31.34 18.99 8.95
C GLU A 114 29.98 19.28 9.62
N GLU A 115 28.87 18.96 8.94
CA GLU A 115 27.51 19.08 9.49
C GLU A 115 27.32 18.33 10.82
N PHE A 116 27.98 17.18 10.99
CA PHE A 116 27.93 16.40 12.23
C PHE A 116 28.78 17.03 13.34
N TYR A 117 29.91 17.64 12.97
CA TYR A 117 30.76 18.37 13.90
C TYR A 117 30.05 19.63 14.46
N ASP A 118 29.32 20.34 13.61
CA ASP A 118 28.49 21.48 14.03
C ASP A 118 27.37 21.03 14.98
N GLU A 119 26.73 19.88 14.74
CA GLU A 119 25.71 19.32 15.65
C GLU A 119 26.29 18.94 17.03
N LEU A 120 27.54 18.47 17.09
CA LEU A 120 28.25 18.22 18.36
C LEU A 120 28.52 19.51 19.14
N LEU A 121 28.88 20.60 18.44
CA LEU A 121 29.09 21.92 19.03
C LEU A 121 27.78 22.47 19.61
N ASP A 122 26.71 22.49 18.82
CA ASP A 122 25.39 23.02 19.22
C ASP A 122 24.83 22.29 20.46
N ARG A 123 25.04 20.97 20.55
CA ARG A 123 24.59 20.15 21.69
C ARG A 123 25.60 20.03 22.84
N ASN A 124 26.81 20.58 22.70
CA ASN A 124 27.93 20.43 23.65
C ASN A 124 28.32 18.95 23.94
N LEU A 125 28.27 18.08 22.92
CA LEU A 125 28.47 16.63 23.06
C LEU A 125 29.88 16.18 22.70
N THR A 126 30.52 15.41 23.58
CA THR A 126 31.92 15.02 23.45
C THR A 126 32.10 13.55 23.09
N PHE A 127 33.02 13.21 22.15
CA PHE A 127 33.35 11.80 21.89
C PHE A 127 33.82 11.07 23.16
N LYS A 128 34.54 11.77 24.05
CA LYS A 128 35.08 11.19 25.29
C LYS A 128 34.01 10.69 26.28
N ASN A 129 32.96 11.48 26.48
CA ASN A 129 31.94 11.20 27.51
C ASN A 129 30.63 10.66 26.93
N ASP A 130 30.37 10.91 25.64
CA ASP A 130 29.05 10.75 25.04
C ASP A 130 29.05 9.78 23.85
N PHE A 131 30.23 9.31 23.38
CA PHE A 131 30.29 8.15 22.47
C PHE A 131 30.01 6.84 23.19
N SER A 132 29.14 6.02 22.59
CA SER A 132 28.79 4.68 23.05
C SER A 132 29.33 3.59 22.14
N TYR A 133 30.07 2.63 22.71
CA TYR A 133 30.36 1.35 22.04
C TYR A 133 29.28 0.29 22.29
N ASP A 134 28.57 0.43 23.41
CA ASP A 134 27.35 -0.33 23.66
C ASP A 134 26.21 0.19 22.78
N VAL A 135 25.21 -0.66 22.51
CA VAL A 135 24.03 -0.27 21.75
C VAL A 135 23.19 0.70 22.57
N VAL A 136 22.87 1.85 21.98
CA VAL A 136 21.89 2.79 22.53
C VAL A 136 20.51 2.46 21.96
N LEU A 137 19.57 2.09 22.82
CA LEU A 137 18.16 1.94 22.47
C LEU A 137 17.52 3.33 22.49
N THR A 138 17.03 3.79 21.34
CA THR A 138 16.46 5.14 21.24
C THR A 138 15.17 5.25 22.07
N LEU A 139 14.89 6.43 22.63
CA LEU A 139 13.61 6.66 23.32
C LEU A 139 12.43 6.42 22.37
N PHE A 140 12.58 6.76 21.08
CA PHE A 140 11.57 6.48 20.07
C PHE A 140 11.26 4.98 19.99
N ASP A 141 12.27 4.13 19.79
CA ASP A 141 12.08 2.68 19.64
C ASP A 141 11.64 1.98 20.93
N LEU A 142 12.12 2.44 22.09
CA LEU A 142 11.62 1.99 23.41
C LEU A 142 10.15 2.38 23.62
N SER A 143 9.80 3.64 23.35
CA SER A 143 8.41 4.10 23.48
C SER A 143 7.48 3.29 22.56
N LYS A 144 7.90 3.10 21.31
CA LYS A 144 7.17 2.33 20.29
C LYS A 144 6.98 0.89 20.73
N SER A 145 8.06 0.16 21.01
CA SER A 145 7.99 -1.25 21.41
C SER A 145 7.15 -1.51 22.67
N LEU A 146 7.20 -0.60 23.65
CA LEU A 146 6.37 -0.65 24.87
C LEU A 146 4.91 -0.20 24.66
N GLY A 147 4.53 0.17 23.43
CA GLY A 147 3.18 0.59 23.06
C GLY A 147 2.79 1.98 23.58
N VAL A 148 3.78 2.82 23.91
CA VAL A 148 3.59 4.24 24.18
C VAL A 148 3.26 4.94 22.86
N LYS A 149 2.32 5.89 22.90
CA LYS A 149 1.83 6.53 21.68
C LYS A 149 2.83 7.53 21.10
N GLU A 150 2.92 7.57 19.77
CA GLU A 150 3.87 8.42 19.04
C GLU A 150 3.57 9.93 19.18
N GLU A 151 2.30 10.34 19.37
CA GLU A 151 1.90 11.76 19.46
C GLU A 151 2.35 12.50 20.74
N ASN A 152 3.00 11.81 21.68
CA ASN A 152 3.54 12.39 22.90
C ASN A 152 4.84 13.16 22.64
N CYS A 153 5.09 14.26 23.35
CA CYS A 153 6.43 14.85 23.42
C CYS A 153 7.40 13.92 24.18
N ASP A 154 8.70 14.13 24.02
CA ASP A 154 9.70 13.17 24.49
C ASP A 154 9.75 13.05 26.02
N ASP A 155 9.50 14.12 26.78
CA ASP A 155 9.31 14.06 28.24
C ASP A 155 8.19 13.07 28.64
N ILE A 156 7.06 13.12 27.93
CA ILE A 156 5.90 12.25 28.17
C ILE A 156 6.21 10.82 27.69
N LYS A 157 6.95 10.65 26.58
CA LYS A 157 7.43 9.33 26.14
C LYS A 157 8.34 8.72 27.21
N GLN A 158 9.32 9.46 27.70
CA GLN A 158 10.26 9.02 28.73
C GLN A 158 9.55 8.65 30.03
N LEU A 159 8.61 9.47 30.50
CA LEU A 159 7.81 9.16 31.68
C LEU A 159 7.03 7.85 31.51
N ASN A 160 6.33 7.68 30.39
CA ASN A 160 5.57 6.46 30.09
C ASN A 160 6.47 5.21 29.95
N VAL A 161 7.63 5.33 29.30
CA VAL A 161 8.63 4.24 29.20
C VAL A 161 9.12 3.85 30.59
N THR A 162 9.43 4.84 31.44
CA THR A 162 9.96 4.61 32.78
C THR A 162 8.91 4.00 33.73
N GLU A 163 7.65 4.42 33.62
CA GLU A 163 6.50 3.78 34.27
C GLU A 163 6.31 2.33 33.81
N LYS A 164 6.36 2.07 32.50
CA LYS A 164 6.24 0.72 31.93
C LYS A 164 7.34 -0.21 32.46
N LEU A 165 8.57 0.28 32.54
CA LEU A 165 9.70 -0.47 33.11
C LEU A 165 9.68 -0.53 34.65
N GLY A 166 8.63 -0.03 35.31
CA GLY A 166 8.42 -0.17 36.76
C GLY A 166 9.38 0.65 37.63
N ILE A 167 9.97 1.72 37.08
CA ILE A 167 11.08 2.44 37.71
C ILE A 167 10.57 3.69 38.41
N TYR A 168 10.54 3.62 39.74
CA TYR A 168 10.12 4.71 40.62
C TYR A 168 11.20 5.05 41.66
N PRO A 169 11.54 6.34 41.87
CA PRO A 169 11.18 7.48 41.02
C PRO A 169 11.83 7.37 39.62
N PRO A 170 11.28 8.04 38.59
CA PRO A 170 11.74 7.89 37.20
C PRO A 170 13.16 8.41 36.93
N LEU A 171 13.75 9.19 37.84
CA LEU A 171 15.08 9.80 37.74
C LEU A 171 16.26 8.81 37.92
N LYS A 172 16.05 7.50 37.68
CA LYS A 172 17.09 6.46 37.82
C LYS A 172 17.66 5.92 36.51
N ILE A 173 17.03 6.22 35.37
CA ILE A 173 17.57 5.86 34.04
C ILE A 173 18.15 7.11 33.41
N ASN A 174 19.33 7.00 32.83
CA ASN A 174 20.07 8.12 32.27
C ASN A 174 19.76 8.28 30.76
N PHE A 175 18.50 8.64 30.47
CA PHE A 175 18.13 9.09 29.12
C PHE A 175 18.88 10.38 28.81
N ARG A 176 19.72 10.33 27.78
CA ARG A 176 20.48 11.48 27.27
C ARG A 176 20.80 11.30 25.79
N ASP A 177 21.37 12.34 25.20
CA ASP A 177 21.99 12.25 23.88
C ASP A 177 23.28 11.43 23.97
N TRP A 178 23.44 10.53 22.99
CA TRP A 178 24.62 9.70 22.80
C TRP A 178 25.09 9.80 21.36
N ILE A 179 26.41 9.81 21.17
CA ILE A 179 27.04 9.63 19.87
C ILE A 179 27.16 8.14 19.61
N ILE A 180 26.64 7.68 18.48
CA ILE A 180 26.73 6.28 18.04
C ILE A 180 27.32 6.20 16.62
N PHE A 181 27.81 5.03 16.26
CA PHE A 181 28.06 4.69 14.86
C PHE A 181 26.91 3.85 14.31
N ASN A 182 26.14 4.41 13.38
CA ASN A 182 25.07 3.69 12.68
C ASN A 182 25.67 2.85 11.56
N ALA A 183 26.20 1.67 11.89
CA ALA A 183 26.77 0.73 10.93
C ALA A 183 25.81 0.36 9.77
N ARG A 184 24.49 0.37 9.97
CA ARG A 184 23.52 0.19 8.87
C ARG A 184 23.56 1.34 7.86
N LYS A 185 23.81 2.58 8.28
CA LYS A 185 23.97 3.75 7.38
C LYS A 185 25.43 4.08 7.01
N GLN A 186 26.40 3.56 7.75
CA GLN A 186 27.84 3.88 7.66
C GLN A 186 28.14 5.36 7.98
N GLU A 187 27.50 5.90 9.03
CA GLU A 187 27.72 7.28 9.51
C GLU A 187 27.60 7.38 11.03
N LEU A 188 28.17 8.45 11.60
CA LEU A 188 27.99 8.84 13.00
C LEU A 188 26.66 9.58 13.17
N GLU A 189 25.99 9.35 14.30
CA GLU A 189 24.70 9.95 14.62
C GLU A 189 24.63 10.33 16.10
N ILE A 190 23.84 11.37 16.42
CA ILE A 190 23.43 11.68 17.80
C ILE A 190 22.01 11.15 18.01
N VAL A 191 21.83 10.33 19.05
CA VAL A 191 20.54 9.71 19.39
C VAL A 191 20.18 9.91 20.86
N TYR A 192 18.92 10.23 21.13
CA TYR A 192 18.40 10.32 22.50
C TYR A 192 17.90 8.95 22.98
N GLY A 193 18.49 8.39 24.03
CA GLY A 193 18.21 7.02 24.46
C GLY A 193 18.97 6.55 25.69
N ILE A 194 18.97 5.23 25.89
CA ILE A 194 19.67 4.55 27.00
C ILE A 194 20.54 3.42 26.47
N GLN A 195 21.62 3.11 27.18
CA GLN A 195 22.50 2.00 26.83
C GLN A 195 21.86 0.65 27.21
N VAL A 196 22.18 -0.41 26.45
CA VAL A 196 21.78 -1.78 26.77
C VAL A 196 22.35 -2.21 28.13
N GLU A 197 23.55 -1.77 28.50
CA GLU A 197 24.15 -1.96 29.83
C GLU A 197 23.24 -1.43 30.96
N GLU A 198 22.69 -0.23 30.81
CA GLU A 198 21.69 0.30 31.75
C GLU A 198 20.43 -0.58 31.77
N LEU A 199 19.93 -1.01 30.61
CA LEU A 199 18.78 -1.90 30.52
C LEU A 199 19.03 -3.27 31.17
N ARG A 200 20.23 -3.86 31.02
CA ARG A 200 20.65 -5.11 31.69
C ARG A 200 20.47 -4.97 33.19
N HIS A 201 20.97 -3.89 33.78
CA HIS A 201 20.83 -3.67 35.23
C HIS A 201 19.37 -3.58 35.68
N LEU A 202 18.47 -3.06 34.84
CA LEU A 202 17.04 -2.99 35.11
C LEU A 202 16.34 -4.36 35.01
N ILE A 203 16.65 -5.18 33.99
CA ILE A 203 15.96 -6.47 33.75
C ILE A 203 16.65 -7.70 34.38
N LYS A 204 17.88 -7.57 34.90
CA LYS A 204 18.63 -8.64 35.58
C LYS A 204 18.00 -8.98 36.93
N CYS A 205 17.23 -10.07 36.95
CA CYS A 205 16.60 -10.66 38.13
C CYS A 205 17.62 -11.51 38.91
N ASP A 206 17.71 -11.31 40.23
CA ASP A 206 18.46 -12.20 41.12
C ASP A 206 17.50 -13.29 41.63
N PRO A 207 17.73 -14.58 41.35
CA PRO A 207 16.84 -15.66 41.79
C PRO A 207 16.74 -15.77 43.32
N ASN A 208 17.72 -15.25 44.06
CA ASN A 208 17.73 -15.21 45.53
C ASN A 208 17.02 -13.96 46.09
N LYS A 209 16.79 -12.94 45.24
CA LYS A 209 16.17 -11.65 45.60
C LYS A 209 15.20 -11.22 44.50
N PRO A 210 14.10 -11.96 44.30
CA PRO A 210 13.10 -11.64 43.28
C PRO A 210 12.56 -10.22 43.48
N SER A 211 12.50 -9.46 42.38
CA SER A 211 12.02 -8.09 42.36
C SER A 211 10.93 -7.97 41.32
N LYS A 212 9.69 -7.84 41.77
CA LYS A 212 8.50 -7.73 40.90
C LYS A 212 8.61 -6.60 39.87
N ALA A 213 9.32 -5.51 40.19
CA ALA A 213 9.58 -4.43 39.25
C ALA A 213 10.54 -4.85 38.13
N LYS A 214 11.61 -5.59 38.45
CA LYS A 214 12.55 -6.12 37.44
C LYS A 214 11.93 -7.23 36.61
N GLU A 215 11.14 -8.10 37.23
CA GLU A 215 10.36 -9.14 36.55
C GLU A 215 9.40 -8.49 35.54
N LEU A 216 8.62 -7.49 35.97
CA LEU A 216 7.72 -6.74 35.08
C LEU A 216 8.46 -6.03 33.94
N ALA A 217 9.58 -5.37 34.22
CA ALA A 217 10.42 -4.73 33.21
C ALA A 217 10.92 -5.76 32.18
N ARG A 218 11.42 -6.91 32.66
CA ARG A 218 11.87 -8.02 31.81
C ARG A 218 10.71 -8.59 30.97
N SER A 219 9.52 -8.77 31.55
CA SER A 219 8.32 -9.21 30.82
C SER A 219 7.90 -8.23 29.72
N TYR A 220 8.01 -6.92 29.95
CA TYR A 220 7.74 -5.90 28.93
C TYR A 220 8.78 -5.90 27.80
N ILE A 221 10.06 -6.04 28.13
CA ILE A 221 11.14 -6.11 27.13
C ILE A 221 11.11 -7.45 26.37
N ILE A 222 10.76 -8.57 26.99
CA ILE A 222 10.46 -9.85 26.29
C ILE A 222 9.34 -9.64 25.26
N ASN A 223 8.25 -8.97 25.67
CA ASN A 223 7.13 -8.63 24.79
C ASN A 223 7.49 -7.63 23.68
N ALA A 224 8.65 -6.95 23.74
CA ALA A 224 9.16 -6.14 22.64
C ALA A 224 9.75 -6.99 21.50
N PHE A 225 10.07 -8.27 21.71
CA PHE A 225 10.65 -9.15 20.69
C PHE A 225 9.72 -10.31 20.27
N SER A 226 8.89 -10.84 21.18
CA SER A 226 7.99 -11.97 20.93
C SER A 226 6.57 -11.75 21.46
N MET A 227 5.62 -12.60 21.04
CA MET A 227 4.25 -12.62 21.53
C MET A 227 4.12 -13.45 22.80
N CYS A 228 4.25 -12.77 23.93
CA CYS A 228 4.13 -13.34 25.26
C CYS A 228 2.89 -12.80 25.99
N ASP A 229 2.57 -13.41 27.13
CA ASP A 229 1.60 -12.88 28.09
C ASP A 229 2.18 -11.70 28.89
N ALA A 230 1.40 -11.16 29.83
CA ALA A 230 1.85 -10.06 30.70
C ALA A 230 3.04 -10.43 31.62
N GLN A 231 3.37 -11.73 31.74
CA GLN A 231 4.48 -12.26 32.53
C GLN A 231 5.72 -12.55 31.64
N GLY A 232 5.64 -12.38 30.32
CA GLY A 232 6.74 -12.71 29.41
C GLY A 232 6.85 -14.22 29.13
N THR A 233 5.80 -15.01 29.40
CA THR A 233 5.72 -16.43 29.01
C THR A 233 4.96 -16.58 27.69
N PRO A 234 5.09 -17.68 26.93
CA PRO A 234 4.40 -17.85 25.65
C PRO A 234 2.89 -17.59 25.76
N ALA A 235 2.37 -16.66 24.95
CA ALA A 235 1.00 -16.19 25.09
C ALA A 235 -0.01 -17.33 25.00
N ARG A 236 -0.88 -17.49 26.01
CA ARG A 236 -1.97 -18.46 25.94
C ARG A 236 -3.13 -17.81 25.19
N HIS A 237 -4.04 -18.65 24.72
CA HIS A 237 -5.24 -18.23 23.99
C HIS A 237 -6.06 -17.15 24.73
N VAL A 238 -6.11 -17.17 26.07
CA VAL A 238 -6.78 -16.12 26.87
C VAL A 238 -6.09 -14.76 26.77
N ASP A 239 -4.76 -14.75 26.70
CA ASP A 239 -3.96 -13.52 26.64
C ASP A 239 -4.11 -12.86 25.25
N LEU A 240 -4.38 -13.65 24.21
CA LEU A 240 -4.71 -13.16 22.86
C LEU A 240 -5.94 -12.24 22.83
N HIS A 241 -6.87 -12.37 23.78
CA HIS A 241 -8.01 -11.44 23.86
C HIS A 241 -7.61 -9.98 24.14
N GLY A 242 -6.42 -9.71 24.69
CA GLY A 242 -5.87 -8.35 24.82
C GLY A 242 -5.21 -7.84 23.53
N PHE A 243 -4.73 -8.74 22.68
CA PHE A 243 -4.13 -8.41 21.37
C PHE A 243 -5.19 -8.32 20.25
N HIS A 244 -6.28 -9.09 20.33
CA HIS A 244 -7.36 -9.08 19.35
C HIS A 244 -7.99 -7.69 19.19
N GLY A 245 -7.94 -7.13 17.97
CA GLY A 245 -8.41 -5.76 17.68
C GLY A 245 -7.40 -4.66 18.04
N SER A 246 -6.32 -5.01 18.73
CA SER A 246 -5.15 -4.15 19.00
C SER A 246 -4.06 -4.28 17.92
N PHE A 247 -4.27 -5.15 16.92
CA PHE A 247 -3.47 -5.28 15.69
C PHE A 247 -3.67 -4.06 14.79
N THR A 248 -3.12 -2.96 15.28
CA THR A 248 -2.91 -1.70 14.59
C THR A 248 -1.77 -1.84 13.57
N PRO A 249 -1.62 -0.89 12.63
CA PRO A 249 -0.46 -0.85 11.72
C PRO A 249 0.88 -0.88 12.48
N ASP A 250 0.88 -0.45 13.74
CA ASP A 250 2.03 -0.46 14.62
C ASP A 250 2.43 -1.86 15.11
N PHE A 251 1.60 -2.90 15.00
CA PHE A 251 1.85 -4.17 15.69
C PHE A 251 3.23 -4.78 15.41
N TYR A 252 3.54 -5.02 14.13
CA TYR A 252 4.86 -5.49 13.71
C TYR A 252 5.96 -4.45 13.98
N PRO A 253 5.79 -3.15 13.65
CA PRO A 253 6.73 -2.10 14.07
C PRO A 253 7.08 -2.09 15.56
N ARG A 254 6.17 -2.47 16.48
CA ARG A 254 6.48 -2.60 17.92
C ARG A 254 7.44 -3.76 18.22
N ARG A 255 7.35 -4.85 17.46
CA ARG A 255 8.21 -6.05 17.59
C ARG A 255 9.58 -5.88 16.91
N PHE A 256 9.69 -4.92 15.99
CA PHE A 256 10.92 -4.65 15.26
C PHE A 256 11.68 -3.43 15.78
N ALA A 257 11.03 -2.47 16.45
CA ALA A 257 11.66 -1.22 16.90
C ALA A 257 12.97 -1.41 17.71
N LEU A 258 12.99 -2.27 18.73
CA LEU A 258 14.23 -2.54 19.47
C LEU A 258 15.27 -3.28 18.62
N LYS A 259 14.83 -4.16 17.70
CA LYS A 259 15.72 -4.84 16.76
C LYS A 259 16.40 -3.81 15.84
N ASP A 260 15.64 -2.82 15.33
CA ASP A 260 16.14 -1.73 14.50
C ASP A 260 17.20 -0.88 15.22
N SER A 261 16.97 -0.49 16.48
CA SER A 261 18.02 0.14 17.32
C SER A 261 19.27 -0.74 17.43
N ILE A 262 19.11 -2.05 17.66
CA ILE A 262 20.22 -3.00 17.85
C ILE A 262 21.05 -3.18 16.56
N TYR A 263 20.45 -3.67 15.46
CA TYR A 263 21.23 -3.99 14.26
C TYR A 263 21.63 -2.75 13.46
N SER A 264 21.01 -1.58 13.68
CA SER A 264 21.50 -0.34 13.06
C SER A 264 22.91 0.03 13.54
N GLN A 265 23.24 -0.29 14.78
CA GLN A 265 24.57 -0.10 15.38
C GLN A 265 25.48 -1.32 15.20
N ARG A 266 24.91 -2.54 15.19
CA ARG A 266 25.65 -3.81 15.20
C ARG A 266 25.18 -4.79 14.14
N LEU A 267 25.77 -4.69 12.95
CA LEU A 267 25.43 -5.55 11.80
C LEU A 267 25.81 -7.02 12.02
N ASP A 268 26.83 -7.30 12.79
CA ASP A 268 27.27 -8.64 13.15
C ASP A 268 26.18 -9.44 13.93
N ILE A 269 25.28 -8.75 14.64
CA ILE A 269 24.08 -9.38 15.24
C ILE A 269 23.14 -9.95 14.17
N LEU A 270 23.11 -9.37 12.96
CA LEU A 270 22.32 -9.89 11.84
C LEU A 270 22.90 -11.21 11.30
N ALA A 271 24.22 -11.36 11.31
CA ALA A 271 24.89 -12.63 11.00
C ALA A 271 24.62 -13.69 12.08
N ALA A 272 24.73 -13.31 13.36
CA ALA A 272 24.41 -14.19 14.49
C ALA A 272 22.92 -14.63 14.49
N LEU A 273 22.00 -13.73 14.11
CA LEU A 273 20.59 -14.04 13.93
C LEU A 273 20.39 -15.07 12.81
N ILE A 274 21.03 -14.91 11.66
CA ILE A 274 20.95 -15.89 10.56
C ILE A 274 21.51 -17.25 11.00
N ALA A 275 22.64 -17.29 11.71
CA ALA A 275 23.21 -18.53 12.25
C ALA A 275 22.21 -19.23 13.21
N HIS A 276 21.66 -18.49 14.18
CA HIS A 276 20.65 -19.00 15.10
C HIS A 276 19.41 -19.58 14.41
N ILE A 277 18.93 -18.93 13.34
CA ILE A 277 17.80 -19.45 12.55
C ILE A 277 18.20 -20.75 11.85
N ILE A 278 19.38 -20.79 11.23
CA ILE A 278 19.89 -21.98 10.54
C ILE A 278 19.96 -23.18 11.49
N ASP A 279 20.51 -23.00 12.69
CA ASP A 279 20.61 -24.08 13.68
C ASP A 279 19.24 -24.54 14.16
N ARG A 280 18.35 -23.59 14.48
CA ARG A 280 16.96 -23.86 14.86
C ARG A 280 16.20 -24.63 13.77
N TYR A 281 16.44 -24.32 12.50
CA TYR A 281 15.80 -24.94 11.34
C TYR A 281 16.38 -26.33 11.02
N GLN A 282 17.68 -26.53 11.27
CA GLN A 282 18.32 -27.85 11.19
C GLN A 282 17.91 -28.78 12.34
N ALA A 283 17.68 -28.24 13.54
CA ALA A 283 17.19 -28.98 14.71
C ALA A 283 15.72 -29.42 14.61
N CYS A 284 14.96 -28.92 13.62
CA CYS A 284 13.60 -29.37 13.35
C CYS A 284 13.53 -30.85 12.93
N LEU A 285 12.43 -31.53 13.25
CA LEU A 285 12.18 -32.93 12.89
C LEU A 285 10.84 -33.10 12.15
N PRO A 286 10.80 -33.10 10.81
CA PRO A 286 11.92 -33.09 9.87
C PRO A 286 12.63 -31.72 9.76
N PRO A 287 13.91 -31.70 9.34
CA PRO A 287 14.69 -30.47 9.23
C PRO A 287 14.22 -29.61 8.06
N ILE A 288 14.28 -28.29 8.24
CA ILE A 288 14.00 -27.32 7.19
C ILE A 288 15.30 -27.09 6.42
N ARG A 289 15.32 -27.44 5.12
CA ARG A 289 16.54 -27.35 4.28
C ARG A 289 16.58 -26.12 3.38
N TYR A 290 15.51 -25.34 3.34
CA TYR A 290 15.42 -24.14 2.51
C TYR A 290 14.56 -23.07 3.18
N CYS A 291 14.99 -21.81 3.12
CA CYS A 291 14.21 -20.66 3.59
C CYS A 291 14.29 -19.45 2.63
N GLU A 292 13.20 -18.72 2.45
CA GLU A 292 13.16 -17.41 1.78
C GLU A 292 12.85 -16.30 2.80
N PHE A 293 13.84 -15.46 3.08
CA PHE A 293 13.72 -14.32 4.00
C PHE A 293 13.29 -13.04 3.26
N SER A 294 12.20 -12.41 3.68
CA SER A 294 11.84 -11.06 3.24
C SER A 294 12.66 -10.02 3.97
N ILE A 295 13.37 -9.18 3.21
CA ILE A 295 14.26 -8.12 3.71
C ILE A 295 13.94 -6.82 2.98
N SER A 296 13.96 -5.69 3.69
CA SER A 296 13.73 -4.37 3.10
C SER A 296 14.64 -4.12 1.90
N VAL A 297 14.04 -3.67 0.79
CA VAL A 297 14.75 -3.24 -0.43
C VAL A 297 15.82 -2.18 -0.13
N ASN A 298 15.61 -1.35 0.89
CA ASN A 298 16.55 -0.33 1.31
C ASN A 298 17.83 -0.90 1.94
N ASP A 299 17.76 -2.09 2.54
CA ASP A 299 18.90 -2.77 3.13
C ASP A 299 19.61 -3.64 2.09
N LEU A 300 18.87 -4.40 1.26
CA LEU A 300 19.48 -5.13 0.13
C LEU A 300 20.13 -4.22 -0.91
N SER A 301 19.78 -2.93 -0.97
CA SER A 301 20.46 -1.95 -1.82
C SER A 301 21.78 -1.42 -1.23
N ARG A 302 22.15 -1.80 -0.01
CA ARG A 302 23.40 -1.39 0.67
C ARG A 302 24.40 -2.54 0.57
N PRO A 303 25.56 -2.37 -0.11
CA PRO A 303 26.53 -3.44 -0.28
C PRO A 303 26.96 -4.11 1.03
N TRP A 304 27.25 -3.32 2.07
CA TRP A 304 27.66 -3.81 3.39
C TRP A 304 26.58 -4.65 4.10
N MET A 305 25.31 -4.26 3.99
CA MET A 305 24.20 -5.06 4.53
C MET A 305 24.10 -6.39 3.79
N PHE A 306 24.16 -6.37 2.46
CA PHE A 306 24.09 -7.56 1.63
C PHE A 306 25.27 -8.52 1.90
N ASP A 307 26.46 -7.98 2.14
CA ASP A 307 27.66 -8.74 2.47
C ASP A 307 27.58 -9.44 3.84
N VAL A 308 27.02 -8.78 4.85
CA VAL A 308 26.71 -9.39 6.16
C VAL A 308 25.62 -10.47 6.02
N LEU A 309 24.57 -10.20 5.24
CA LEU A 309 23.47 -11.14 5.03
C LEU A 309 23.92 -12.44 4.34
N ARG A 310 24.90 -12.36 3.44
CA ARG A 310 25.42 -13.51 2.68
C ARG A 310 26.62 -14.21 3.31
N SER A 311 27.23 -13.66 4.38
CA SER A 311 28.48 -14.20 4.94
C SER A 311 28.32 -15.54 5.66
N VAL A 312 27.14 -15.80 6.23
CA VAL A 312 26.83 -16.96 7.11
C VAL A 312 26.78 -18.32 6.37
N GLN A 313 27.28 -18.40 5.13
CA GLN A 313 27.30 -19.63 4.34
C GLN A 313 28.57 -20.48 4.48
N VAL A 314 29.54 -20.06 5.30
CA VAL A 314 30.90 -20.63 5.34
C VAL A 314 31.21 -21.36 6.64
N TYR A 315 30.42 -22.39 6.94
CA TYR A 315 30.88 -23.50 7.79
C TYR A 315 30.70 -24.82 7.06
N ASP A 316 31.75 -25.20 6.33
CA ASP A 316 31.93 -26.53 5.79
C ASP A 316 33.31 -27.03 6.17
N GLU A 317 33.39 -28.12 6.91
CA GLU A 317 34.66 -28.80 7.20
C GLU A 317 35.35 -29.26 5.91
N THR A 318 34.58 -29.45 4.83
CA THR A 318 35.13 -29.71 3.49
C THR A 318 35.47 -28.44 2.70
N ALA A 319 35.09 -27.25 3.18
CA ALA A 319 35.65 -25.97 2.74
C ALA A 319 37.04 -25.72 3.36
N LYS A 320 37.94 -26.68 3.13
CA LYS A 320 39.30 -26.31 2.73
C LYS A 320 39.16 -25.52 1.43
N ILE A 321 38.92 -24.21 1.58
CA ILE A 321 38.89 -23.23 0.49
C ILE A 321 40.06 -23.54 -0.43
N HIS A 322 39.78 -23.68 -1.73
CA HIS A 322 40.80 -24.02 -2.71
C HIS A 322 41.88 -22.93 -2.74
N SER A 323 42.93 -23.13 -1.94
CA SER A 323 44.22 -22.46 -2.07
C SER A 323 44.95 -23.01 -3.32
N ARG A 324 44.30 -22.93 -4.49
CA ARG A 324 45.01 -22.94 -5.76
C ARG A 324 45.72 -21.60 -5.86
N ARG A 325 46.99 -21.63 -5.44
CA ARG A 325 47.98 -20.61 -5.77
C ARG A 325 48.13 -20.55 -7.29
N ASP A 326 47.36 -19.68 -7.93
CA ASP A 326 47.68 -19.13 -9.24
C ASP A 326 47.89 -17.62 -9.04
N GLU A 327 49.16 -17.23 -8.88
CA GLU A 327 49.61 -15.96 -8.26
C GLU A 327 49.39 -14.69 -9.12
N LYS A 328 48.42 -14.67 -10.05
CA LYS A 328 48.33 -13.62 -11.09
C LYS A 328 46.95 -13.03 -11.41
N ILE A 329 45.91 -13.29 -10.61
CA ILE A 329 44.64 -12.55 -10.72
C ILE A 329 44.26 -11.96 -9.37
N HIS A 330 44.59 -10.67 -9.19
CA HIS A 330 44.12 -9.87 -8.07
C HIS A 330 42.63 -9.54 -8.22
N THR A 331 41.76 -10.20 -7.48
CA THR A 331 40.47 -9.65 -7.01
C THR A 331 39.94 -10.46 -5.82
N TYR A 332 39.18 -9.79 -4.96
CA TYR A 332 38.55 -10.27 -3.73
C TYR A 332 39.45 -10.47 -2.50
N ILE A 333 38.91 -9.98 -1.39
CA ILE A 333 39.38 -10.19 -0.02
C ILE A 333 39.50 -11.71 0.19
N PRO A 334 40.62 -12.22 0.71
CA PRO A 334 40.71 -13.60 1.15
C PRO A 334 39.63 -13.84 2.20
N THR A 335 38.69 -14.74 1.91
CA THR A 335 37.65 -15.15 2.86
C THR A 335 38.23 -15.73 4.15
N ASN A 336 39.55 -15.92 4.23
CA ASN A 336 40.35 -16.30 5.40
C ASN A 336 40.18 -15.38 6.62
N GLU A 337 39.89 -14.08 6.45
CA GLU A 337 39.80 -13.11 7.55
C GLU A 337 38.35 -12.85 8.00
N LEU A 338 37.40 -12.84 7.05
CA LEU A 338 35.98 -12.98 7.41
C LEU A 338 35.67 -14.40 7.95
N SER A 339 36.41 -15.42 7.52
CA SER A 339 36.39 -16.72 8.17
C SER A 339 37.08 -16.65 9.51
N SER A 340 38.20 -15.94 9.72
CA SER A 340 38.76 -15.83 11.08
C SER A 340 37.78 -15.15 12.04
N PHE A 341 37.07 -14.08 11.64
CA PHE A 341 36.03 -13.47 12.48
C PHE A 341 34.85 -14.41 12.73
N SER A 342 34.29 -15.00 11.67
CA SER A 342 33.18 -15.96 11.80
C SER A 342 33.58 -17.23 12.54
N GLN A 343 34.84 -17.65 12.44
CA GLN A 343 35.41 -18.84 13.10
C GLN A 343 35.82 -18.57 14.54
N LEU A 344 36.25 -17.35 14.90
CA LEU A 344 36.48 -16.99 16.29
C LEU A 344 35.12 -16.97 17.03
N VAL A 345 34.16 -16.24 16.47
CA VAL A 345 32.79 -16.15 17.01
C VAL A 345 32.14 -17.54 17.10
N LEU A 346 32.27 -18.41 16.09
CA LEU A 346 31.63 -19.74 16.10
C LEU A 346 32.43 -20.83 16.85
N ASN A 347 33.77 -20.87 16.79
CA ASN A 347 34.54 -21.91 17.49
C ASN A 347 34.73 -21.61 18.99
N ASP A 348 35.11 -20.38 19.35
CA ASP A 348 35.49 -20.08 20.75
C ASP A 348 34.25 -19.82 21.64
N HIS A 349 33.18 -19.24 21.09
CA HIS A 349 32.00 -18.83 21.86
C HIS A 349 30.81 -19.82 21.77
N PHE A 350 30.73 -20.64 20.72
CA PHE A 350 29.74 -21.73 20.60
C PHE A 350 30.38 -23.13 20.72
N SER A 351 31.43 -23.30 21.52
CA SER A 351 32.10 -24.60 21.73
C SER A 351 31.18 -25.76 22.18
N HIS A 352 30.00 -25.45 22.71
CA HIS A 352 28.94 -26.42 23.01
C HIS A 352 28.21 -26.99 21.76
N LEU A 353 28.41 -26.41 20.57
CA LEU A 353 27.90 -26.96 19.30
C LEU A 353 28.70 -28.18 18.82
N GLU A 354 29.99 -28.30 19.16
CA GLU A 354 30.77 -29.52 18.86
C GLU A 354 30.11 -30.74 19.55
N PHE A 355 29.62 -30.52 20.78
CA PHE A 355 28.87 -31.50 21.58
C PHE A 355 27.47 -31.84 21.05
N ALA A 356 26.89 -31.02 20.16
CA ALA A 356 25.61 -31.31 19.50
C ALA A 356 25.78 -32.30 18.32
N PHE A 357 26.98 -32.40 17.75
CA PHE A 357 27.32 -33.36 16.70
C PHE A 357 28.00 -34.62 17.24
N THR A 358 28.77 -34.52 18.33
CA THR A 358 29.23 -35.70 19.09
C THR A 358 28.18 -36.11 20.12
N GLY A 359 27.19 -36.91 19.68
CA GLY A 359 26.32 -37.63 20.61
C GLY A 359 27.14 -38.43 21.64
N PRO A 360 26.57 -38.73 22.82
CA PRO A 360 27.30 -39.43 23.89
C PRO A 360 27.92 -40.71 23.33
N GLU A 361 29.21 -40.94 23.61
CA GLU A 361 30.03 -42.02 23.04
C GLU A 361 29.41 -43.41 23.27
N SER A 362 28.47 -43.81 22.41
CA SER A 362 27.89 -45.14 22.40
C SER A 362 28.82 -46.04 21.59
N ASP A 363 29.50 -46.94 22.30
CA ASP A 363 30.49 -47.89 21.79
C ASP A 363 30.32 -48.29 20.31
N LYS A 364 31.32 -47.88 19.51
CA LYS A 364 31.90 -48.66 18.40
C LYS A 364 30.90 -49.44 17.53
N SER A 365 30.09 -48.70 16.77
CA SER A 365 29.59 -49.20 15.49
C SER A 365 29.76 -48.14 14.41
N GLU A 366 30.33 -48.53 13.26
CA GLU A 366 30.63 -47.64 12.13
C GLU A 366 29.35 -47.22 11.37
N ASN A 367 28.45 -46.52 12.04
CA ASN A 367 27.39 -45.78 11.36
C ASN A 367 27.95 -44.42 10.95
N ILE A 368 28.43 -44.34 9.70
CA ILE A 368 28.66 -43.05 9.04
C ILE A 368 27.32 -42.33 9.02
N HIS A 369 27.13 -41.38 9.95
CA HIS A 369 25.95 -40.52 9.95
C HIS A 369 25.90 -39.83 8.59
N PRO A 370 24.80 -39.95 7.81
CA PRO A 370 24.71 -39.31 6.52
C PRO A 370 24.82 -37.81 6.76
N THR A 371 25.86 -37.18 6.20
CA THR A 371 26.15 -35.76 6.40
C THR A 371 24.90 -34.95 6.10
N ALA A 372 24.31 -34.37 7.16
CA ALA A 372 23.02 -33.74 7.08
C ALA A 372 23.15 -32.56 6.11
N SER A 373 22.53 -32.65 4.92
CA SER A 373 22.75 -31.60 3.93
C SER A 373 22.23 -30.28 4.50
N LYS A 374 23.10 -29.27 4.45
CA LYS A 374 22.88 -28.00 5.13
C LYS A 374 21.63 -27.30 4.62
N MET A 375 21.06 -26.50 5.51
CA MET A 375 20.05 -25.54 5.13
C MET A 375 20.63 -24.52 4.14
N THR A 376 19.90 -24.25 3.07
CA THR A 376 20.14 -23.12 2.17
C THR A 376 19.15 -22.00 2.51
N TYR A 377 19.53 -20.75 2.32
CA TYR A 377 18.60 -19.63 2.42
C TYR A 377 18.79 -18.63 1.27
N LYS A 378 17.74 -17.86 1.00
CA LYS A 378 17.62 -16.85 -0.05
C LYS A 378 16.80 -15.67 0.43
N PHE A 379 16.78 -14.59 -0.35
CA PHE A 379 16.15 -13.32 0.00
C PHE A 379 15.06 -12.91 -0.98
N LEU A 380 14.02 -12.28 -0.46
CA LEU A 380 13.03 -11.52 -1.23
C LEU A 380 13.26 -10.03 -0.97
N ALA A 381 13.35 -9.23 -2.04
CA ALA A 381 13.46 -7.79 -1.94
C ALA A 381 12.10 -7.16 -1.63
N GLY A 382 11.92 -6.87 -0.34
CA GLY A 382 10.68 -6.40 0.25
C GLY A 382 10.44 -4.91 0.10
N PHE A 383 9.30 -4.58 -0.47
CA PHE A 383 8.75 -3.24 -0.54
C PHE A 383 7.65 -3.11 0.52
N ASP A 384 7.84 -2.19 1.44
CA ASP A 384 6.83 -1.84 2.45
C ASP A 384 5.65 -1.08 1.81
N ARG A 385 4.42 -1.33 2.27
CA ARG A 385 3.18 -0.68 1.84
C ARG A 385 3.15 0.77 2.31
N GLN A 386 3.75 1.64 1.51
CA GLN A 386 3.75 3.07 1.76
C GLN A 386 2.41 3.72 1.44
N LYS A 387 2.13 4.85 2.11
CA LYS A 387 1.11 5.80 1.67
C LYS A 387 1.37 6.17 0.22
N ILE A 388 0.35 5.99 -0.62
CA ILE A 388 0.41 6.44 -2.02
C ILE A 388 0.57 7.96 -2.03
N GLN A 389 1.50 8.46 -2.86
CA GLN A 389 1.68 9.89 -3.12
C GLN A 389 0.53 10.47 -3.97
N THR A 390 -0.71 10.34 -3.49
CA THR A 390 -1.73 11.33 -3.79
C THR A 390 -1.59 12.43 -2.77
N SER A 391 -1.73 13.70 -3.19
CA SER A 391 -1.76 14.86 -2.29
C SER A 391 -3.00 14.91 -1.37
N GLN A 392 -3.74 13.80 -1.26
CA GLN A 392 -5.08 13.72 -0.70
C GLN A 392 -5.15 13.01 0.67
N PHE A 393 -4.14 12.21 1.07
CA PHE A 393 -4.17 11.43 2.31
C PHE A 393 -2.95 11.69 3.19
N LYS A 394 -3.17 12.21 4.39
CA LYS A 394 -2.16 12.44 5.43
C LYS A 394 -1.92 11.19 6.29
N ASN A 395 -2.93 10.34 6.47
CA ASN A 395 -2.92 9.20 7.40
C ASN A 395 -3.82 8.03 6.91
N MET A 396 -3.72 6.89 7.60
CA MET A 396 -4.51 5.68 7.29
C MET A 396 -6.02 5.93 7.36
N ASN A 397 -6.51 6.72 8.32
CA ASN A 397 -7.94 7.01 8.45
C ASN A 397 -8.48 7.74 7.23
N GLU A 398 -7.69 8.63 6.62
CA GLU A 398 -8.04 9.31 5.36
C GLU A 398 -8.02 8.34 4.17
N ALA A 399 -7.09 7.41 4.09
CA ALA A 399 -7.06 6.37 3.05
C ALA A 399 -8.26 5.39 3.16
N LEU A 400 -8.58 4.93 4.37
CA LEU A 400 -9.76 4.12 4.66
C LEU A 400 -11.06 4.87 4.36
N ARG A 401 -11.12 6.15 4.73
CA ARG A 401 -12.24 7.04 4.43
C ARG A 401 -12.41 7.21 2.92
N PHE A 402 -11.33 7.37 2.16
CA PHE A 402 -11.38 7.48 0.71
C PHE A 402 -11.90 6.19 0.05
N LEU A 403 -11.43 5.01 0.46
CA LEU A 403 -11.96 3.73 -0.02
C LEU A 403 -13.44 3.52 0.36
N LEU A 404 -13.89 4.04 1.50
CA LEU A 404 -15.28 3.94 1.97
C LEU A 404 -16.23 4.92 1.27
N GLU A 405 -15.84 6.19 1.13
CA GLU A 405 -16.64 7.28 0.56
C GLU A 405 -16.56 7.30 -0.97
N TYR A 406 -15.41 6.94 -1.56
CA TYR A 406 -15.12 7.02 -3.00
C TYR A 406 -14.56 5.71 -3.60
N PRO A 407 -15.15 4.52 -3.33
CA PRO A 407 -14.60 3.24 -3.79
C PRO A 407 -14.42 3.16 -5.31
N GLN A 408 -15.24 3.84 -6.12
CA GLN A 408 -15.06 3.89 -7.57
C GLN A 408 -13.80 4.65 -7.96
N GLN A 409 -13.47 5.75 -7.28
CA GLN A 409 -12.25 6.51 -7.54
C GLN A 409 -11.02 5.70 -7.12
N ALA A 410 -11.08 5.02 -5.97
CA ALA A 410 -10.04 4.14 -5.51
C ALA A 410 -9.73 3.00 -6.50
N ILE A 411 -10.77 2.34 -7.03
CA ILE A 411 -10.66 1.33 -8.10
C ILE A 411 -10.12 1.94 -9.39
N LEU A 412 -10.59 3.12 -9.80
CA LEU A 412 -10.14 3.80 -11.01
C LEU A 412 -8.67 4.23 -10.96
N LEU A 413 -8.13 4.61 -9.79
CA LEU A 413 -6.70 4.87 -9.64
C LEU A 413 -5.89 3.61 -9.98
N MET A 414 -6.29 2.44 -9.46
CA MET A 414 -5.63 1.18 -9.77
C MET A 414 -5.74 0.80 -11.26
N ILE A 415 -6.95 0.95 -11.83
CA ILE A 415 -7.19 0.66 -13.25
C ILE A 415 -6.40 1.64 -14.16
N ARG A 416 -6.22 2.90 -13.75
CA ARG A 416 -5.38 3.87 -14.48
C ARG A 416 -3.94 3.36 -14.56
N GLU A 417 -3.34 2.92 -13.46
CA GLU A 417 -1.96 2.42 -13.46
C GLU A 417 -1.81 1.14 -14.31
N ILE A 418 -2.79 0.22 -14.26
CA ILE A 418 -2.80 -0.97 -15.13
C ILE A 418 -2.89 -0.58 -16.61
N ILE A 419 -3.74 0.40 -16.96
CA ILE A 419 -3.85 0.91 -18.33
C ILE A 419 -2.57 1.64 -18.76
N ASN A 420 -1.96 2.44 -17.88
CA ASN A 420 -0.69 3.11 -18.13
C ASN A 420 0.40 2.06 -18.41
N SER A 421 0.52 1.02 -17.57
CA SER A 421 1.50 -0.05 -17.78
C SER A 421 1.30 -0.80 -19.10
N LYS A 422 0.08 -0.91 -19.62
CA LYS A 422 -0.18 -1.48 -20.96
C LYS A 422 0.15 -0.51 -22.10
N LYS A 423 0.05 0.81 -21.87
CA LYS A 423 0.35 1.87 -22.86
C LYS A 423 1.83 2.23 -22.95
N GLU A 424 2.56 2.23 -21.84
CA GLU A 424 3.98 2.62 -21.77
C GLU A 424 4.90 1.66 -22.56
N ALA A 425 4.45 0.44 -22.83
CA ALA A 425 5.08 -0.47 -23.80
C ALA A 425 5.21 0.12 -25.23
N VAL A 426 4.53 1.24 -25.53
CA VAL A 426 4.60 1.95 -26.81
C VAL A 426 5.41 3.26 -26.71
N ASN A 427 5.54 3.87 -25.52
CA ASN A 427 6.19 5.17 -25.31
C ASN A 427 7.02 5.17 -24.02
N SER A 428 8.35 5.18 -24.16
CA SER A 428 9.33 4.96 -23.07
C SER A 428 9.55 6.13 -22.09
N ALA A 429 8.74 7.19 -22.16
CA ALA A 429 8.80 8.31 -21.22
C ALA A 429 8.05 7.96 -19.93
N ALA A 430 8.79 7.49 -18.91
CA ALA A 430 8.25 7.21 -17.59
C ALA A 430 7.59 8.47 -16.99
N ASN A 431 6.27 8.45 -16.79
CA ASN A 431 5.55 9.59 -16.24
C ASN A 431 5.90 9.79 -14.76
N GLU A 432 6.35 11.00 -14.41
CA GLU A 432 6.49 11.44 -13.02
C GLU A 432 5.15 11.45 -12.25
N GLU A 433 4.01 11.40 -12.97
CA GLU A 433 2.66 11.29 -12.40
C GLU A 433 2.28 9.89 -11.85
N SER A 434 3.10 8.84 -11.99
CA SER A 434 2.72 7.53 -11.45
C SER A 434 2.58 7.58 -9.93
N VAL A 435 1.46 7.04 -9.44
CA VAL A 435 1.15 6.98 -8.00
C VAL A 435 2.14 6.11 -7.21
N PHE A 436 2.98 5.34 -7.92
CA PHE A 436 4.05 4.48 -7.38
C PHE A 436 5.46 5.08 -7.51
N GLY A 437 5.61 6.39 -7.77
CA GLY A 437 6.90 7.05 -8.01
C GLY A 437 8.03 6.68 -7.03
N ASP A 438 7.77 6.62 -5.72
CA ASP A 438 8.78 6.24 -4.72
C ASP A 438 9.17 4.75 -4.79
N PHE A 439 8.23 3.86 -5.11
CA PHE A 439 8.54 2.45 -5.34
C PHE A 439 9.42 2.27 -6.59
N LEU A 440 9.18 3.08 -7.63
CA LEU A 440 10.01 3.08 -8.84
C LEU A 440 11.42 3.64 -8.57
N LYS A 441 11.58 4.65 -7.72
CA LYS A 441 12.90 5.11 -7.24
C LYS A 441 13.64 4.00 -6.49
N LYS A 442 12.96 3.30 -5.58
CA LYS A 442 13.53 2.16 -4.84
C LYS A 442 13.93 1.00 -5.75
N LEU A 443 13.11 0.67 -6.76
CA LEU A 443 13.44 -0.36 -7.76
C LEU A 443 14.68 0.02 -8.58
N LYS A 444 14.77 1.27 -9.06
CA LYS A 444 15.96 1.76 -9.79
C LYS A 444 17.22 1.71 -8.94
N ASN A 445 17.14 2.10 -7.66
CA ASN A 445 18.24 1.96 -6.72
C ASN A 445 18.66 0.49 -6.56
N LEU A 446 17.70 -0.41 -6.28
CA LEU A 446 17.95 -1.84 -6.18
C LEU A 446 18.65 -2.39 -7.43
N GLU A 447 18.14 -2.10 -8.63
CA GLU A 447 18.74 -2.58 -9.88
C GLU A 447 20.16 -2.03 -10.08
N SER A 448 20.39 -0.74 -9.85
CA SER A 448 21.72 -0.13 -9.96
C SER A 448 22.75 -0.76 -9.01
N LYS A 449 22.32 -1.10 -7.79
CA LYS A 449 23.18 -1.68 -6.74
C LYS A 449 23.39 -3.18 -6.97
N ALA A 450 22.33 -3.90 -7.35
CA ALA A 450 22.39 -5.31 -7.73
C ALA A 450 23.29 -5.59 -8.94
N ASN A 451 23.39 -4.65 -9.89
CA ASN A 451 24.28 -4.79 -11.05
C ASN A 451 25.77 -4.61 -10.72
N VAL A 452 26.12 -4.00 -9.57
CA VAL A 452 27.52 -3.89 -9.09
C VAL A 452 27.86 -4.87 -7.97
N MET A 453 26.86 -5.52 -7.36
CA MET A 453 27.08 -6.55 -6.34
C MET A 453 27.29 -7.93 -6.97
N PRO A 454 28.45 -8.59 -6.76
CA PRO A 454 28.71 -9.94 -7.25
C PRO A 454 27.69 -10.94 -6.68
N ALA A 455 27.24 -11.88 -7.52
CA ALA A 455 26.30 -12.94 -7.15
C ALA A 455 24.97 -12.45 -6.51
N PHE A 456 24.57 -11.18 -6.68
CA PHE A 456 23.34 -10.64 -6.08
C PHE A 456 22.11 -11.51 -6.37
N TYR A 457 21.94 -11.92 -7.63
CA TYR A 457 20.84 -12.77 -8.09
C TYR A 457 21.02 -14.25 -7.79
N ASP A 458 22.14 -14.68 -7.21
CA ASP A 458 22.23 -16.01 -6.59
C ASP A 458 21.63 -16.01 -5.18
N TRP A 459 21.45 -14.85 -4.57
CA TRP A 459 20.89 -14.67 -3.23
C TRP A 459 19.47 -14.12 -3.22
N VAL A 460 19.19 -13.10 -4.04
CA VAL A 460 17.87 -12.47 -4.15
C VAL A 460 17.04 -13.16 -5.23
N VAL A 461 16.00 -13.88 -4.80
CA VAL A 461 15.19 -14.78 -5.64
C VAL A 461 13.81 -14.25 -6.00
N GLY A 462 13.47 -13.05 -5.55
CA GLY A 462 12.24 -12.39 -5.95
C GLY A 462 12.02 -11.05 -5.27
N LEU A 463 10.83 -10.50 -5.48
CA LEU A 463 10.32 -9.32 -4.80
C LEU A 463 9.22 -9.72 -3.81
N ASP A 464 9.06 -8.96 -2.73
CA ASP A 464 7.92 -9.07 -1.81
C ASP A 464 7.24 -7.71 -1.62
N LEU A 465 5.94 -7.69 -1.39
CA LEU A 465 5.17 -6.51 -0.99
C LEU A 465 4.51 -6.80 0.35
N PHE A 466 5.01 -6.21 1.43
CA PHE A 466 4.57 -6.43 2.80
C PHE A 466 4.20 -5.11 3.50
N GLY A 467 3.80 -5.18 4.78
CA GLY A 467 3.40 -4.02 5.57
C GLY A 467 1.89 -3.93 5.69
N ASP A 468 1.39 -2.87 6.32
CA ASP A 468 -0.04 -2.76 6.61
C ASP A 468 -0.89 -2.73 5.33
N GLU A 469 -1.72 -3.75 5.16
CA GLU A 469 -2.66 -3.83 4.04
C GLU A 469 -3.81 -2.83 4.20
N LEU A 470 -4.17 -2.47 5.44
CA LEU A 470 -5.44 -1.85 5.77
C LEU A 470 -5.52 -0.40 5.26
N GLY A 471 -6.33 -0.21 4.20
CA GLY A 471 -6.46 1.08 3.54
C GLY A 471 -5.44 1.30 2.41
N TYR A 472 -4.51 0.36 2.20
CA TYR A 472 -3.50 0.40 1.13
C TYR A 472 -3.58 -0.83 0.20
N PRO A 473 -4.74 -1.13 -0.44
CA PRO A 473 -4.96 -2.34 -1.26
C PRO A 473 -4.12 -2.43 -2.56
N TYR A 474 -3.37 -1.38 -2.88
CA TYR A 474 -2.69 -1.21 -4.15
C TYR A 474 -1.40 -2.05 -4.21
N CYS A 475 -0.94 -2.36 -5.42
CA CYS A 475 0.28 -3.13 -5.64
C CYS A 475 1.19 -2.43 -6.67
N PRO A 476 2.40 -1.97 -6.31
CA PRO A 476 3.29 -1.27 -7.24
C PRO A 476 3.80 -2.19 -8.36
N PHE A 477 3.75 -3.52 -8.18
CA PHE A 477 4.22 -4.49 -9.16
C PHE A 477 3.36 -4.56 -10.44
N VAL A 478 2.24 -3.84 -10.50
CA VAL A 478 1.53 -3.62 -11.78
C VAL A 478 2.20 -2.58 -12.68
N ALA A 479 3.13 -1.77 -12.16
CA ALA A 479 3.77 -0.72 -12.95
C ALA A 479 4.78 -1.35 -13.92
N ARG A 480 4.86 -0.84 -15.15
CA ARG A 480 5.65 -1.45 -16.23
C ARG A 480 7.11 -1.73 -15.85
N PRO A 481 7.84 -0.83 -15.16
CA PRO A 481 9.23 -1.11 -14.77
C PRO A 481 9.40 -2.32 -13.86
N PHE A 482 8.44 -2.63 -12.99
CA PHE A 482 8.50 -3.84 -12.17
C PHE A 482 8.33 -5.10 -13.02
N ILE A 483 7.32 -5.13 -13.90
CA ILE A 483 7.07 -6.23 -14.83
C ILE A 483 8.30 -6.49 -15.71
N GLU A 484 8.89 -5.44 -16.28
CA GLU A 484 10.08 -5.53 -17.13
C GLU A 484 11.31 -5.99 -16.38
N TYR A 485 11.53 -5.48 -15.16
CA TYR A 485 12.62 -5.95 -14.30
C TYR A 485 12.49 -7.45 -14.03
N ILE A 486 11.32 -7.94 -13.63
CA ILE A 486 11.08 -9.37 -13.36
C ILE A 486 11.25 -10.23 -14.63
N GLN A 487 10.67 -9.80 -15.75
CA GLN A 487 10.82 -10.49 -17.05
C GLN A 487 12.28 -10.54 -17.50
N ASN A 488 13.04 -9.46 -17.31
CA ASN A 488 14.46 -9.37 -17.62
C ASN A 488 15.30 -10.32 -16.73
N ARG A 489 15.05 -10.33 -15.41
CA ARG A 489 15.74 -11.26 -14.49
C ARG A 489 15.45 -12.73 -14.83
N ARG A 490 14.20 -13.08 -15.15
CA ARG A 490 13.81 -14.42 -15.62
C ARG A 490 14.51 -14.84 -16.89
N ARG A 491 14.60 -13.94 -17.87
CA ARG A 491 15.32 -14.16 -19.13
C ARG A 491 16.80 -14.45 -18.86
N ILE A 492 17.47 -13.61 -18.06
CA ILE A 492 18.87 -13.79 -17.68
C ILE A 492 19.09 -15.12 -16.94
N ALA A 493 18.21 -15.46 -15.99
CA ALA A 493 18.30 -16.73 -15.27
C ALA A 493 18.15 -17.95 -16.20
N HIS A 494 17.25 -17.89 -17.19
CA HIS A 494 17.10 -18.91 -18.22
C HIS A 494 18.34 -19.01 -19.12
N GLU A 495 18.89 -17.87 -19.58
CA GLU A 495 20.10 -17.79 -20.40
C GLU A 495 21.34 -18.35 -19.67
N THR A 496 21.48 -18.07 -18.38
CA THR A 496 22.57 -18.55 -17.51
C THR A 496 22.33 -19.95 -16.92
N LYS A 497 21.15 -20.54 -17.14
CA LYS A 497 20.70 -21.79 -16.49
C LYS A 497 20.72 -21.74 -14.96
N SER A 498 20.50 -20.56 -14.39
CA SER A 498 20.37 -20.37 -12.94
C SER A 498 19.14 -21.10 -12.39
N LYS A 499 19.20 -21.50 -11.12
CA LYS A 499 18.08 -22.09 -10.37
C LYS A 499 17.05 -21.04 -9.93
N ASN A 500 17.39 -19.75 -10.00
CA ASN A 500 16.53 -18.65 -9.61
C ASN A 500 15.46 -18.37 -10.68
N ILE A 501 14.18 -18.64 -10.41
CA ILE A 501 13.07 -18.32 -11.35
C ILE A 501 12.57 -16.87 -11.24
N PHE A 502 13.21 -16.05 -10.39
CA PHE A 502 12.88 -14.68 -10.01
C PHE A 502 11.38 -14.42 -9.83
N GLY A 503 10.89 -14.68 -8.62
CA GLY A 503 9.47 -14.65 -8.29
C GLY A 503 8.94 -13.31 -7.77
N VAL A 504 7.64 -13.29 -7.52
CA VAL A 504 6.94 -12.18 -6.85
C VAL A 504 6.05 -12.76 -5.75
N ARG A 505 6.22 -12.25 -4.54
CA ARG A 505 5.33 -12.45 -3.41
C ARG A 505 4.51 -11.17 -3.16
N ILE A 506 3.23 -11.32 -2.83
CA ILE A 506 2.37 -10.19 -2.46
C ILE A 506 1.60 -10.57 -1.18
N HIS A 507 1.90 -9.90 -0.08
CA HIS A 507 1.13 -10.01 1.16
C HIS A 507 -0.25 -9.34 0.95
N CYS A 508 -1.34 -10.10 0.88
CA CYS A 508 -2.68 -9.55 0.68
C CYS A 508 -3.82 -10.48 1.10
N GLY A 509 -4.98 -9.90 1.36
CA GLY A 509 -6.14 -10.61 1.91
C GLY A 509 -5.94 -11.06 3.36
N GLU A 510 -5.06 -10.38 4.12
CA GLU A 510 -4.86 -10.63 5.54
C GLU A 510 -5.65 -9.60 6.37
N ASN A 511 -5.10 -8.39 6.54
CA ASN A 511 -5.65 -7.33 7.37
C ASN A 511 -6.74 -6.51 6.64
N VAL A 512 -7.84 -7.18 6.29
CA VAL A 512 -9.01 -6.53 5.65
C VAL A 512 -10.20 -6.46 6.61
N ILE A 513 -11.01 -5.40 6.51
CA ILE A 513 -12.21 -5.24 7.37
C ILE A 513 -13.29 -6.24 6.92
N PHE A 514 -13.27 -7.42 7.51
CA PHE A 514 -14.25 -8.49 7.38
C PHE A 514 -15.62 -8.10 7.96
N ALA A 515 -16.39 -7.33 7.20
CA ALA A 515 -17.68 -6.85 7.65
C ALA A 515 -18.83 -7.81 7.32
N ASP A 516 -19.89 -7.82 8.14
CA ASP A 516 -21.19 -8.43 7.82
C ASP A 516 -21.75 -7.83 6.51
N ASP A 517 -22.35 -8.66 5.65
CA ASP A 517 -22.72 -8.27 4.28
C ASP A 517 -23.78 -7.15 4.23
N ARG A 518 -24.48 -6.90 5.35
CA ARG A 518 -25.52 -5.89 5.50
C ARG A 518 -24.96 -4.49 5.76
N THR A 519 -23.74 -4.40 6.29
CA THR A 519 -23.08 -3.15 6.70
C THR A 519 -22.57 -2.29 5.52
N HIS A 520 -22.12 -1.06 5.82
CA HIS A 520 -21.43 -0.20 4.84
C HIS A 520 -19.96 -0.58 4.67
N THR A 521 -19.29 -1.05 5.72
CA THR A 521 -17.91 -1.55 5.71
C THR A 521 -17.74 -2.77 4.80
N TYR A 522 -18.80 -3.52 4.49
CA TYR A 522 -18.73 -4.55 3.44
C TYR A 522 -18.41 -4.01 2.04
N ARG A 523 -18.75 -2.74 1.75
CA ARG A 523 -18.34 -2.10 0.47
C ARG A 523 -16.84 -1.81 0.44
N LEU A 524 -16.27 -1.43 1.58
CA LEU A 524 -14.83 -1.22 1.74
C LEU A 524 -14.08 -2.55 1.52
N PHE A 525 -14.53 -3.63 2.16
CA PHE A 525 -14.02 -4.99 1.91
C PHE A 525 -14.05 -5.40 0.43
N VAL A 526 -15.21 -5.26 -0.24
CA VAL A 526 -15.34 -5.66 -1.65
C VAL A 526 -14.52 -4.76 -2.57
N ALA A 527 -14.43 -3.45 -2.32
CA ALA A 527 -13.60 -2.55 -3.12
C ALA A 527 -12.10 -2.84 -2.96
N HIS A 528 -11.65 -3.07 -1.72
CA HIS A 528 -10.28 -3.48 -1.39
C HIS A 528 -9.92 -4.78 -2.12
N MET A 529 -10.69 -5.85 -1.91
CA MET A 529 -10.40 -7.15 -2.49
C MET A 529 -10.54 -7.16 -4.03
N TYR A 530 -11.37 -6.28 -4.60
CA TYR A 530 -11.45 -6.08 -6.04
C TYR A 530 -10.17 -5.41 -6.59
N ILE A 531 -9.63 -4.38 -5.92
CA ILE A 531 -8.34 -3.76 -6.27
C ILE A 531 -7.22 -4.83 -6.25
N VAL A 532 -7.10 -5.57 -5.15
CA VAL A 532 -6.13 -6.67 -4.99
C VAL A 532 -6.29 -7.73 -6.09
N PHE A 533 -7.52 -8.17 -6.37
CA PHE A 533 -7.81 -9.12 -7.44
C PHE A 533 -7.37 -8.61 -8.82
N ARG A 534 -7.67 -7.34 -9.16
CA ARG A 534 -7.28 -6.76 -10.46
C ARG A 534 -5.76 -6.64 -10.60
N CYS A 535 -5.04 -6.33 -9.52
CA CYS A 535 -3.57 -6.37 -9.49
C CYS A 535 -3.03 -7.78 -9.79
N LEU A 536 -3.49 -8.77 -9.03
CA LEU A 536 -3.05 -10.17 -9.18
C LEU A 536 -3.37 -10.72 -10.57
N ARG A 537 -4.56 -10.40 -11.11
CA ARG A 537 -4.98 -10.78 -12.47
C ARG A 537 -4.01 -10.23 -13.52
N PHE A 538 -3.67 -8.94 -13.44
CA PHE A 538 -2.74 -8.30 -14.37
C PHE A 538 -1.33 -8.90 -14.27
N ILE A 539 -0.81 -9.02 -13.04
CA ILE A 539 0.54 -9.58 -12.79
C ILE A 539 0.62 -11.03 -13.29
N GLN A 540 -0.44 -11.84 -13.12
CA GLN A 540 -0.50 -13.20 -13.66
C GLN A 540 -0.51 -13.24 -15.19
N GLN A 541 -1.23 -12.33 -15.86
CA GLN A 541 -1.23 -12.25 -17.32
C GLN A 541 0.17 -11.89 -17.87
N GLU A 542 0.87 -10.94 -17.24
CA GLU A 542 2.20 -10.49 -17.66
C GLU A 542 3.33 -11.48 -17.30
N LEU A 543 3.26 -12.14 -16.15
CA LEU A 543 4.36 -12.98 -15.62
C LEU A 543 4.13 -14.49 -15.78
N LYS A 544 2.87 -14.94 -15.90
CA LYS A 544 2.41 -16.33 -16.12
C LYS A 544 2.68 -17.36 -15.01
N TYR A 545 3.77 -17.22 -14.26
CA TYR A 545 4.20 -18.12 -13.20
C TYR A 545 5.01 -17.39 -12.12
N GLY A 546 5.38 -18.09 -11.05
CA GLY A 546 6.27 -17.57 -10.00
C GLY A 546 5.65 -16.41 -9.23
N ILE A 547 4.37 -16.54 -8.88
CA ILE A 547 3.60 -15.60 -8.07
C ILE A 547 3.09 -16.34 -6.84
N ARG A 548 3.22 -15.72 -5.66
CA ARG A 548 2.67 -16.21 -4.39
C ARG A 548 1.90 -15.11 -3.67
N ILE A 549 0.86 -15.51 -2.95
CA ILE A 549 0.10 -14.63 -2.06
C ILE A 549 0.48 -14.96 -0.63
N GLY A 550 0.98 -13.97 0.10
CA GLY A 550 1.08 -14.04 1.55
C GLY A 550 -0.32 -14.04 2.15
N HIS A 551 -0.65 -15.04 2.97
CA HIS A 551 -1.91 -15.22 3.70
C HIS A 551 -3.12 -15.52 2.80
N GLY A 552 -3.66 -14.52 2.10
CA GLY A 552 -4.80 -14.69 1.19
C GLY A 552 -6.14 -15.05 1.85
N ILE A 553 -6.24 -15.03 3.18
CA ILE A 553 -7.39 -15.52 3.97
C ILE A 553 -8.74 -14.93 3.52
N ALA A 554 -8.77 -13.66 3.13
CA ALA A 554 -9.95 -12.97 2.63
C ALA A 554 -10.55 -13.58 1.34
N PHE A 555 -9.74 -14.26 0.52
CA PHE A 555 -10.23 -14.93 -0.68
C PHE A 555 -11.13 -16.13 -0.36
N ASP A 556 -10.87 -16.87 0.74
CA ASP A 556 -11.75 -17.96 1.19
C ASP A 556 -13.19 -17.46 1.39
N ARG A 557 -13.35 -16.31 2.06
CA ARG A 557 -14.66 -15.71 2.30
C ARG A 557 -15.37 -15.24 1.02
N ILE A 558 -14.63 -14.84 0.00
CA ILE A 558 -15.20 -14.36 -1.27
C ILE A 558 -15.57 -15.53 -2.19
N LEU A 559 -14.68 -16.51 -2.32
CA LEU A 559 -14.81 -17.69 -3.17
C LEU A 559 -15.72 -18.76 -2.55
N GLY A 560 -15.84 -18.77 -1.22
CA GLY A 560 -16.66 -19.70 -0.46
C GLY A 560 -18.16 -19.51 -0.67
N ASN A 561 -18.90 -20.62 -0.57
CA ASN A 561 -20.35 -20.69 -0.77
C ASN A 561 -21.18 -19.88 0.25
N SER A 562 -20.58 -19.47 1.38
CA SER A 562 -21.24 -18.74 2.48
C SER A 562 -21.91 -17.45 2.01
N MET A 563 -21.29 -16.75 1.05
CA MET A 563 -21.78 -15.48 0.49
C MET A 563 -22.65 -15.62 -0.77
N ASN A 564 -23.22 -16.80 -1.05
CA ASN A 564 -24.20 -16.96 -2.15
C ASN A 564 -25.61 -16.43 -1.80
N LYS A 565 -25.86 -16.05 -0.54
CA LYS A 565 -27.17 -15.54 -0.06
C LYS A 565 -27.40 -14.04 -0.28
N SER A 566 -26.40 -13.29 -0.77
CA SER A 566 -26.37 -11.81 -0.75
C SER A 566 -26.91 -11.11 -2.03
N GLY A 567 -27.96 -11.67 -2.66
CA GLY A 567 -28.35 -11.38 -4.06
C GLY A 567 -28.83 -9.97 -4.46
N TYR A 568 -28.76 -8.95 -3.60
CA TYR A 568 -29.47 -7.66 -3.78
C TYR A 568 -28.65 -6.38 -3.54
N ARG A 569 -27.32 -6.39 -3.74
CA ARG A 569 -26.44 -5.24 -3.42
C ARG A 569 -25.59 -4.79 -4.60
N LYS A 570 -25.30 -3.49 -4.75
CA LYS A 570 -24.39 -2.98 -5.81
C LYS A 570 -22.99 -3.63 -5.78
N SER A 571 -22.52 -4.06 -4.61
CA SER A 571 -21.27 -4.82 -4.45
C SER A 571 -21.33 -6.23 -5.06
N SER A 572 -22.52 -6.77 -5.37
CA SER A 572 -22.65 -8.09 -6.01
C SER A 572 -22.06 -8.12 -7.41
N VAL A 573 -21.97 -6.99 -8.13
CA VAL A 573 -21.36 -6.94 -9.47
C VAL A 573 -19.85 -7.16 -9.38
N LEU A 574 -19.16 -6.39 -8.53
CA LEU A 574 -17.72 -6.57 -8.26
C LEU A 574 -17.42 -7.96 -7.70
N LEU A 575 -18.29 -8.46 -6.79
CA LEU A 575 -18.16 -9.78 -6.19
C LEU A 575 -18.41 -10.92 -7.19
N ALA A 576 -19.32 -10.73 -8.14
CA ALA A 576 -19.59 -11.69 -9.21
C ALA A 576 -18.41 -11.79 -10.18
N GLU A 577 -17.89 -10.65 -10.67
CA GLU A 577 -16.67 -10.63 -11.51
C GLU A 577 -15.50 -11.30 -10.79
N LEU A 578 -15.28 -10.95 -9.52
CA LEU A 578 -14.21 -11.52 -8.71
C LEU A 578 -14.40 -13.05 -8.58
N ARG A 579 -15.60 -13.54 -8.26
CA ARG A 579 -15.87 -15.00 -8.21
C ARG A 579 -15.67 -15.71 -9.54
N GLU A 580 -16.15 -15.12 -10.63
CA GLU A 580 -16.09 -15.70 -11.97
C GLU A 580 -14.64 -15.91 -12.43
N HIS A 581 -13.75 -14.98 -12.10
CA HIS A 581 -12.39 -14.98 -12.64
C HIS A 581 -11.30 -15.37 -11.64
N ALA A 582 -11.43 -15.07 -10.34
CA ALA A 582 -10.41 -15.41 -9.36
C ALA A 582 -10.24 -16.92 -9.19
N TYR A 583 -11.30 -17.71 -9.38
CA TYR A 583 -11.20 -19.17 -9.38
C TYR A 583 -10.18 -19.71 -10.42
N HIS A 584 -10.05 -19.08 -11.60
CA HIS A 584 -9.03 -19.44 -12.58
C HIS A 584 -7.64 -18.95 -12.16
N LEU A 585 -7.56 -17.70 -11.68
CA LEU A 585 -6.33 -17.08 -11.18
C LEU A 585 -5.67 -17.93 -10.07
N MET A 586 -6.45 -18.41 -9.10
CA MET A 586 -5.96 -19.16 -7.94
C MET A 586 -5.46 -20.57 -8.26
N LYS A 587 -5.69 -21.11 -9.45
CA LYS A 587 -4.99 -22.34 -9.89
C LYS A 587 -3.50 -22.12 -10.16
N THR A 588 -3.10 -20.88 -10.44
CA THR A 588 -1.75 -20.53 -10.93
C THR A 588 -0.90 -19.75 -9.92
N ILE A 589 -1.46 -19.49 -8.74
CA ILE A 589 -0.83 -18.71 -7.66
C ILE A 589 -0.94 -19.51 -6.37
N ALA A 590 0.18 -19.70 -5.66
CA ALA A 590 0.18 -20.36 -4.37
C ALA A 590 -0.20 -19.42 -3.22
N PHE A 591 -0.90 -19.96 -2.23
CA PHE A 591 -1.27 -19.28 -0.99
C PHE A 591 -0.37 -19.75 0.15
N GLU A 592 0.32 -18.81 0.77
CA GLU A 592 1.15 -19.02 1.97
C GLU A 592 0.27 -18.90 3.22
N VAL A 593 -0.07 -20.03 3.82
CA VAL A 593 -0.96 -20.09 4.98
C VAL A 593 -0.12 -20.17 6.26
N ASN A 594 0.03 -19.02 6.91
CA ASN A 594 0.77 -18.83 8.15
C ASN A 594 -0.19 -19.05 9.35
N ILE A 595 -0.31 -20.27 9.88
CA ILE A 595 -1.47 -20.63 10.72
C ILE A 595 -1.41 -19.93 12.08
N THR A 596 -0.26 -19.91 12.75
CA THR A 596 -0.12 -19.17 14.02
C THR A 596 -0.35 -17.68 13.84
N SER A 597 0.29 -17.06 12.84
CA SER A 597 0.10 -15.64 12.50
C SER A 597 -1.37 -15.31 12.28
N ASN A 598 -2.05 -16.02 11.38
CA ASN A 598 -3.47 -15.81 11.08
C ASN A 598 -4.39 -16.07 12.29
N GLU A 599 -4.10 -17.06 13.14
CA GLU A 599 -4.87 -17.32 14.36
C GLU A 599 -4.76 -16.14 15.35
N TYR A 600 -3.57 -15.56 15.48
CA TYR A 600 -3.28 -14.48 16.42
C TYR A 600 -3.87 -13.16 15.91
N LEU A 601 -3.56 -12.78 14.66
CA LEU A 601 -3.95 -11.52 14.05
C LEU A 601 -5.46 -11.42 13.78
N LEU A 602 -6.08 -12.49 13.27
CA LEU A 602 -7.47 -12.50 12.79
C LEU A 602 -8.46 -13.09 13.80
N GLY A 603 -8.03 -13.39 15.03
CA GLY A 603 -8.70 -14.29 15.98
C GLY A 603 -10.17 -13.98 16.30
N GLN A 604 -10.55 -12.71 16.52
CA GLN A 604 -11.97 -12.33 16.69
C GLN A 604 -12.75 -12.40 15.38
N THR A 605 -12.10 -11.96 14.31
CA THR A 605 -12.69 -11.72 12.99
C THR A 605 -13.10 -13.01 12.29
N LEU A 606 -12.32 -14.08 12.48
CA LEU A 606 -12.64 -15.45 12.08
C LEU A 606 -13.77 -16.09 12.93
N ARG A 607 -14.09 -15.52 14.11
CA ARG A 607 -15.05 -16.10 15.08
C ARG A 607 -16.40 -15.41 15.17
N GLN A 608 -16.54 -14.20 14.60
CA GLN A 608 -17.80 -13.45 14.63
C GLN A 608 -18.84 -13.93 13.60
N GLY A 609 -18.53 -14.93 12.77
CA GLY A 609 -19.52 -15.67 11.98
C GLY A 609 -20.06 -16.91 12.72
N ASP A 610 -21.33 -17.25 12.51
CA ASP A 610 -21.93 -18.49 13.06
C ASP A 610 -21.19 -19.77 12.62
N ASP A 611 -20.53 -19.74 11.46
CA ASP A 611 -19.55 -20.75 11.06
C ASP A 611 -18.26 -20.63 11.90
N ARG A 612 -18.29 -21.12 13.14
CA ARG A 612 -17.15 -21.19 14.08
C ARG A 612 -15.99 -22.10 13.63
N GLN A 613 -15.92 -22.47 12.36
CA GLN A 613 -14.91 -23.41 11.88
C GLN A 613 -13.65 -22.65 11.47
N PRO A 614 -12.46 -23.09 11.94
CA PRO A 614 -11.21 -22.52 11.45
C PRO A 614 -11.14 -22.69 9.94
N LEU A 615 -10.61 -21.66 9.25
CA LEU A 615 -10.14 -21.66 7.87
C LEU A 615 -10.62 -22.87 7.06
N ARG A 616 -11.84 -22.79 6.50
CA ARG A 616 -12.44 -23.87 5.69
C ARG A 616 -11.84 -23.91 4.29
N LEU A 617 -10.52 -24.02 4.25
CA LEU A 617 -9.73 -24.23 3.04
C LEU A 617 -10.20 -25.48 2.26
N ASP A 618 -11.08 -26.35 2.76
CA ASP A 618 -11.82 -27.34 1.96
C ASP A 618 -12.31 -26.80 0.61
N GLY A 619 -12.77 -25.55 0.55
CA GLY A 619 -13.21 -24.88 -0.69
C GLY A 619 -12.06 -24.51 -1.64
N LEU A 620 -10.86 -24.25 -1.10
CA LEU A 620 -9.65 -23.88 -1.82
C LEU A 620 -8.78 -25.11 -2.18
N PHE A 621 -8.66 -26.09 -1.27
CA PHE A 621 -7.85 -27.31 -1.28
C PHE A 621 -8.21 -28.31 -2.39
N GLY A 622 -9.23 -28.05 -3.20
CA GLY A 622 -9.48 -28.84 -4.39
C GLY A 622 -8.62 -28.42 -5.59
N LYS A 623 -8.22 -27.14 -5.67
CA LYS A 623 -7.74 -26.51 -6.94
C LYS A 623 -6.75 -25.34 -6.78
N THR A 624 -6.57 -24.83 -5.57
CA THR A 624 -5.62 -23.75 -5.26
C THR A 624 -4.36 -24.34 -4.64
N PRO A 625 -3.15 -24.09 -5.18
CA PRO A 625 -1.91 -24.51 -4.56
C PRO A 625 -1.74 -23.85 -3.19
N ILE A 626 -1.46 -24.65 -2.16
CA ILE A 626 -1.35 -24.16 -0.77
C ILE A 626 -0.02 -24.61 -0.19
N ILE A 627 0.67 -23.68 0.44
CA ILE A 627 1.97 -23.88 1.08
C ILE A 627 1.88 -23.35 2.52
N LEU A 628 2.61 -23.96 3.44
CA LEU A 628 2.72 -23.46 4.83
C LEU A 628 4.04 -22.71 4.97
N ALA A 629 4.03 -21.64 5.77
CA ALA A 629 5.18 -20.81 6.09
C ALA A 629 5.06 -20.29 7.53
N THR A 630 6.15 -19.77 8.11
CA THR A 630 6.20 -19.34 9.52
C THR A 630 5.88 -17.86 9.74
N ASP A 631 6.02 -17.02 8.70
CA ASP A 631 5.83 -15.56 8.75
C ASP A 631 6.88 -14.84 9.63
N ASP A 632 6.78 -14.96 10.95
CA ASP A 632 7.67 -14.31 11.91
C ASP A 632 7.98 -15.29 13.05
N ASP A 633 8.82 -16.30 12.76
CA ASP A 633 9.06 -17.44 13.65
C ASP A 633 9.50 -17.07 15.08
N GLY A 634 10.24 -15.96 15.22
CA GLY A 634 10.67 -15.43 16.52
C GLY A 634 9.62 -14.56 17.22
N VAL A 635 8.64 -14.01 16.48
CA VAL A 635 7.51 -13.29 17.07
C VAL A 635 6.47 -14.28 17.59
N TRP A 636 6.19 -15.35 16.84
CA TRP A 636 5.14 -16.32 17.16
C TRP A 636 5.60 -17.39 18.17
N PRO A 637 4.73 -17.86 19.08
CA PRO A 637 5.04 -18.97 19.98
C PRO A 637 4.95 -20.31 19.22
N ILE A 638 5.95 -20.57 18.38
CA ILE A 638 6.11 -21.79 17.58
C ILE A 638 7.35 -22.60 17.95
N ASP A 639 7.94 -22.33 19.12
CA ASP A 639 8.99 -23.15 19.74
C ASP A 639 8.54 -24.59 20.04
N GLN A 640 7.23 -24.84 20.13
CA GLN A 640 6.69 -26.18 20.39
C GLN A 640 5.37 -26.41 19.66
N CYS A 641 5.22 -27.57 19.02
CA CYS A 641 3.95 -27.95 18.39
C CYS A 641 2.83 -28.25 19.42
N PRO A 642 1.55 -28.14 19.04
CA PRO A 642 0.40 -28.43 19.92
C PRO A 642 0.36 -29.85 20.52
N PHE A 643 1.15 -30.78 19.99
CA PHE A 643 1.24 -32.18 20.44
C PHE A 643 2.51 -32.46 21.26
N THR A 644 3.29 -31.43 21.61
CA THR A 644 4.54 -31.52 22.40
C THR A 644 5.61 -32.49 21.86
N HIS A 645 5.54 -32.86 20.58
CA HIS A 645 6.55 -33.72 19.95
C HIS A 645 7.95 -33.08 19.99
N PRO A 646 9.01 -33.81 20.43
CA PRO A 646 10.38 -33.33 20.40
C PRO A 646 10.85 -32.95 18.98
N GLY A 647 11.53 -31.82 18.85
CA GLY A 647 12.02 -31.28 17.57
C GLY A 647 10.95 -30.73 16.63
N HIS A 648 9.66 -30.74 17.01
CA HIS A 648 8.60 -30.12 16.22
C HIS A 648 8.42 -28.65 16.63
N GLN A 649 9.37 -27.81 16.23
CA GLN A 649 9.35 -26.34 16.35
C GLN A 649 9.21 -25.70 14.97
N SER A 650 9.09 -24.37 14.90
CA SER A 650 9.10 -23.60 13.65
C SER A 650 8.04 -24.09 12.65
N LEU A 651 8.34 -24.18 11.36
CA LEU A 651 7.46 -24.70 10.31
C LEU A 651 6.91 -26.10 10.63
N THR A 652 7.65 -26.95 11.36
CA THR A 652 7.13 -28.25 11.78
C THR A 652 6.00 -28.13 12.80
N ALA A 653 6.03 -27.10 13.65
CA ALA A 653 4.91 -26.76 14.53
C ALA A 653 3.69 -26.25 13.74
N GLU A 654 3.88 -25.46 12.67
CA GLU A 654 2.82 -25.08 11.73
C GLU A 654 2.15 -26.29 11.09
N TYR A 655 2.92 -27.24 10.52
CA TYR A 655 2.35 -28.49 9.98
C TYR A 655 1.56 -29.29 11.02
N CYS A 656 2.03 -29.32 12.28
CA CYS A 656 1.28 -29.96 13.36
C CYS A 656 -0.02 -29.22 13.69
N ARG A 657 -0.01 -27.88 13.72
CA ARG A 657 -1.21 -27.05 13.93
C ARG A 657 -2.21 -27.20 12.79
N ALA A 658 -1.75 -27.32 11.55
CA ALA A 658 -2.55 -27.60 10.37
C ALA A 658 -3.30 -28.94 10.47
N ILE A 659 -2.61 -29.98 10.96
CA ILE A 659 -3.20 -31.30 11.17
C ILE A 659 -4.17 -31.27 12.37
N SER A 660 -3.79 -30.63 13.48
CA SER A 660 -4.62 -30.59 14.71
C SER A 660 -5.91 -29.80 14.54
N SER A 661 -5.90 -28.74 13.73
CA SER A 661 -7.08 -27.92 13.41
C SER A 661 -8.01 -28.55 12.37
N GLY A 662 -7.61 -29.68 11.75
CA GLY A 662 -8.35 -30.30 10.66
C GLY A 662 -8.26 -29.53 9.33
N LEU A 663 -7.27 -28.65 9.19
CA LEU A 663 -6.90 -27.99 7.93
C LEU A 663 -6.34 -29.01 6.94
N ILE A 664 -5.41 -29.84 7.41
CA ILE A 664 -4.88 -31.00 6.69
C ILE A 664 -5.55 -32.26 7.25
N ARG A 665 -6.47 -32.85 6.47
CA ARG A 665 -7.27 -34.01 6.88
C ARG A 665 -6.72 -35.32 6.35
N THR A 666 -6.08 -35.30 5.18
CA THR A 666 -5.59 -36.50 4.52
C THR A 666 -4.08 -36.47 4.27
N VAL A 667 -3.51 -37.66 4.14
CA VAL A 667 -2.12 -37.87 3.75
C VAL A 667 -1.81 -37.26 2.38
N ASP A 668 -2.78 -37.26 1.47
CA ASP A 668 -2.57 -36.78 0.10
C ASP A 668 -2.69 -35.26 0.01
N GLN A 669 -3.50 -34.60 0.85
CA GLN A 669 -3.42 -33.15 1.06
C GLN A 669 -2.04 -32.74 1.57
N LEU A 670 -1.49 -33.45 2.57
CA LEU A 670 -0.16 -33.18 3.10
C LEU A 670 0.94 -33.35 2.03
N LYS A 671 0.86 -34.39 1.19
CA LYS A 671 1.76 -34.57 0.04
C LYS A 671 1.60 -33.47 -1.01
N GLY A 672 0.37 -33.04 -1.28
CA GLY A 672 0.05 -31.94 -2.20
C GLY A 672 0.76 -30.67 -1.77
N ILE A 673 0.60 -30.27 -0.51
CA ILE A 673 1.28 -29.10 0.08
C ILE A 673 2.81 -29.20 -0.07
N PHE A 674 3.42 -30.37 0.21
CA PHE A 674 4.87 -30.53 -0.01
C PHE A 674 5.29 -30.41 -1.47
N GLN A 675 4.44 -30.83 -2.42
CA GLN A 675 4.71 -30.71 -3.85
C GLN A 675 4.53 -29.27 -4.33
N ASP A 676 3.47 -28.59 -3.89
CA ASP A 676 3.23 -27.17 -4.16
C ASP A 676 4.36 -26.30 -3.61
N THR A 677 4.83 -26.60 -2.39
CA THR A 677 5.98 -25.90 -1.78
C THR A 677 7.25 -26.07 -2.63
N LYS A 678 7.47 -27.22 -3.28
CA LYS A 678 8.58 -27.38 -4.23
C LYS A 678 8.34 -26.67 -5.56
N ASN A 679 7.10 -26.67 -6.05
CA ASN A 679 6.70 -26.08 -7.33
C ASN A 679 6.74 -24.53 -7.33
N PHE A 680 6.48 -23.91 -6.18
CA PHE A 680 6.40 -22.45 -6.00
C PHE A 680 7.63 -21.83 -5.29
N CYS A 681 8.62 -22.65 -4.93
CA CYS A 681 9.93 -22.19 -4.49
C CYS A 681 10.60 -21.34 -5.58
N PHE A 682 11.17 -20.17 -5.25
CA PHE A 682 11.81 -19.32 -6.25
C PHE A 682 13.25 -19.77 -6.58
N TRP A 683 13.88 -20.56 -5.71
CA TRP A 683 15.13 -21.28 -5.99
C TRP A 683 14.86 -22.73 -6.38
N ASN A 684 14.46 -22.92 -7.64
CA ASN A 684 14.03 -24.20 -8.14
C ASN A 684 15.23 -25.12 -8.46
N VAL A 685 15.46 -26.12 -7.60
CA VAL A 685 16.66 -26.99 -7.65
C VAL A 685 16.62 -28.04 -8.78
N GLY A 686 15.51 -28.17 -9.53
CA GLY A 686 15.45 -29.07 -10.70
C GLY A 686 14.05 -29.45 -11.22
N GLY A 687 12.98 -28.81 -10.73
CA GLY A 687 11.63 -29.02 -11.23
C GLY A 687 11.37 -28.28 -12.54
N THR A 688 10.54 -28.84 -13.43
CA THR A 688 9.94 -28.06 -14.52
C THR A 688 9.07 -26.96 -13.91
N ILE A 689 9.31 -25.69 -14.30
CA ILE A 689 8.42 -24.58 -13.95
C ILE A 689 6.98 -24.98 -14.34
N PRO A 690 6.00 -24.91 -13.42
CA PRO A 690 4.61 -25.19 -13.75
C PRO A 690 4.16 -24.27 -14.89
N LYS A 691 4.01 -24.84 -16.09
CA LYS A 691 3.33 -24.15 -17.18
C LYS A 691 1.84 -24.27 -16.90
N PRO A 692 1.09 -23.17 -16.75
CA PRO A 692 -0.37 -23.24 -16.74
C PRO A 692 -0.83 -24.01 -17.97
N SER A 693 -1.86 -24.85 -17.84
CA SER A 693 -2.48 -25.41 -19.04
C SER A 693 -3.10 -24.26 -19.85
N ASN A 694 -3.28 -24.45 -21.16
CA ASN A 694 -3.96 -23.44 -21.97
C ASN A 694 -5.41 -23.19 -21.48
N ASP A 695 -6.01 -24.16 -20.79
CA ASP A 695 -7.36 -24.07 -20.18
C ASP A 695 -7.36 -23.28 -18.85
N ASP A 696 -6.18 -23.06 -18.26
CA ASP A 696 -5.96 -22.22 -17.08
C ASP A 696 -5.50 -20.80 -17.44
N ALA A 697 -5.23 -20.54 -18.72
CA ALA A 697 -4.94 -19.18 -19.19
C ALA A 697 -6.18 -18.29 -18.99
N LEU A 698 -5.99 -17.16 -18.32
CA LEU A 698 -7.07 -16.19 -18.15
C LEU A 698 -7.51 -15.63 -19.51
N PRO A 699 -8.83 -15.44 -19.74
CA PRO A 699 -9.30 -14.80 -20.95
C PRO A 699 -8.72 -13.38 -21.08
N PRO A 700 -8.33 -12.96 -22.30
CA PRO A 700 -7.70 -11.66 -22.53
C PRO A 700 -8.59 -10.50 -22.05
N ASP A 701 -7.93 -9.52 -21.43
CA ASP A 701 -8.55 -8.49 -20.59
C ASP A 701 -9.38 -7.44 -21.38
N ASP A 702 -9.22 -7.41 -22.71
CA ASP A 702 -9.78 -6.38 -23.61
C ASP A 702 -11.31 -6.33 -23.65
N SER A 703 -11.99 -7.39 -23.19
CA SER A 703 -13.45 -7.45 -23.09
C SER A 703 -14.02 -6.90 -21.77
N LEU A 704 -13.20 -6.72 -20.73
CA LEU A 704 -13.68 -6.61 -19.34
C LEU A 704 -13.53 -5.24 -18.69
N ILE A 705 -12.62 -4.38 -19.17
CA ILE A 705 -12.58 -2.95 -18.80
C ILE A 705 -13.94 -2.25 -19.08
N ASN A 706 -14.71 -2.80 -20.01
CA ASN A 706 -15.97 -2.25 -20.51
C ASN A 706 -17.20 -2.67 -19.67
N THR A 707 -17.05 -3.58 -18.69
CA THR A 707 -18.19 -4.24 -18.04
C THR A 707 -18.63 -3.58 -16.71
N VAL A 708 -17.76 -2.80 -16.05
CA VAL A 708 -18.04 -2.23 -14.70
C VAL A 708 -17.95 -0.70 -14.66
N ILE A 709 -18.54 -0.02 -15.65
CA ILE A 709 -18.57 1.47 -15.69
C ILE A 709 -19.95 1.98 -16.06
N ILE A 710 -20.89 1.94 -15.11
CA ILE A 710 -22.21 2.60 -15.22
C ILE A 710 -22.16 4.00 -14.59
N HIS A 711 -21.22 4.84 -15.04
CA HIS A 711 -21.26 6.28 -14.78
C HIS A 711 -20.90 7.05 -16.06
N PRO A 712 -21.83 7.86 -16.61
CA PRO A 712 -21.64 8.56 -17.88
C PRO A 712 -20.36 9.41 -17.92
N ASP A 713 -19.99 10.11 -16.84
CA ASP A 713 -18.77 10.92 -16.81
C ASP A 713 -17.47 10.08 -16.88
N ILE A 714 -17.48 8.84 -16.39
CA ILE A 714 -16.31 7.96 -16.48
C ILE A 714 -16.17 7.46 -17.92
N ILE A 715 -17.28 7.06 -18.57
CA ILE A 715 -17.31 6.74 -20.01
C ILE A 715 -16.81 7.94 -20.82
N ARG A 716 -17.27 9.17 -20.50
CA ARG A 716 -16.85 10.41 -21.17
C ARG A 716 -15.35 10.69 -21.02
N ARG A 717 -14.79 10.48 -19.82
CA ARG A 717 -13.34 10.61 -19.56
C ARG A 717 -12.52 9.52 -20.27
N LEU A 718 -13.02 8.29 -20.32
CA LEU A 718 -12.37 7.18 -21.03
C LEU A 718 -12.41 7.38 -22.55
N LEU A 719 -13.55 7.75 -23.14
CA LEU A 719 -13.63 8.09 -24.56
C LEU A 719 -12.65 9.22 -24.95
N LYS A 720 -12.44 10.19 -24.05
CA LYS A 720 -11.41 11.23 -24.21
C LYS A 720 -9.98 10.67 -24.11
N LEU A 721 -9.72 9.70 -23.23
CA LEU A 721 -8.42 9.01 -23.07
C LEU A 721 -8.12 7.94 -24.15
N TYR A 722 -9.13 7.51 -24.91
CA TYR A 722 -9.03 6.51 -25.97
C TYR A 722 -9.24 7.09 -27.38
N GLY A 723 -9.35 8.42 -27.52
CA GLY A 723 -9.34 9.11 -28.81
C GLY A 723 -10.50 8.73 -29.73
N GLY A 724 -11.68 8.43 -29.18
CA GLY A 724 -12.88 8.10 -29.97
C GLY A 724 -12.95 6.67 -30.52
N LYS A 725 -12.09 5.74 -30.10
CA LYS A 725 -12.20 4.33 -30.47
C LYS A 725 -13.41 3.64 -29.81
N THR A 726 -14.07 2.75 -30.55
CA THR A 726 -15.28 2.02 -30.13
C THR A 726 -15.04 1.14 -28.91
N ILE A 727 -15.95 1.19 -27.93
CA ILE A 727 -15.90 0.42 -26.68
C ILE A 727 -17.00 -0.66 -26.71
N ALA A 728 -16.64 -1.94 -26.76
CA ALA A 728 -17.59 -3.05 -26.84
C ALA A 728 -18.01 -3.57 -25.46
N ILE A 729 -19.31 -3.57 -25.16
CA ILE A 729 -19.86 -3.98 -23.84
C ILE A 729 -20.20 -5.47 -23.85
N ASN A 730 -19.87 -6.19 -22.78
CA ASN A 730 -20.00 -7.65 -22.68
C ASN A 730 -21.47 -8.10 -22.47
N PRO A 731 -21.99 -9.08 -23.25
CA PRO A 731 -23.38 -9.58 -23.14
C PRO A 731 -23.67 -10.46 -21.90
N GLY A 732 -22.69 -10.82 -21.07
CA GLY A 732 -22.86 -11.72 -19.91
C GLY A 732 -23.93 -11.30 -18.88
N PHE A 733 -24.42 -10.06 -18.93
CA PHE A 733 -25.44 -9.51 -18.04
C PHE A 733 -26.82 -10.20 -18.15
N GLU A 734 -27.13 -10.87 -19.28
CA GLU A 734 -28.46 -11.46 -19.51
C GLU A 734 -28.79 -12.61 -18.53
N ARG A 735 -27.79 -13.41 -18.12
CA ARG A 735 -28.02 -14.57 -17.23
C ARG A 735 -28.53 -14.21 -15.83
N PHE A 736 -28.25 -13.00 -15.34
CA PHE A 736 -28.65 -12.60 -13.98
C PHE A 736 -30.10 -12.10 -13.90
N ALA A 737 -30.68 -11.67 -15.02
CA ALA A 737 -32.06 -11.18 -15.08
C ALA A 737 -33.12 -12.30 -15.03
N CYS A 738 -32.77 -13.53 -15.45
CA CYS A 738 -33.72 -14.64 -15.61
C CYS A 738 -34.18 -15.31 -14.31
N ASN A 739 -33.63 -14.95 -13.14
CA ASN A 739 -33.93 -15.58 -11.85
C ASN A 739 -34.91 -14.81 -10.95
N THR A 740 -35.62 -13.79 -11.47
CA THR A 740 -36.71 -13.13 -10.73
C THR A 740 -38.02 -13.89 -10.88
N PRO A 741 -38.76 -14.20 -9.78
CA PRO A 741 -39.94 -15.08 -9.80
C PRO A 741 -41.22 -14.45 -10.39
N TYR A 742 -41.13 -13.31 -11.07
CA TYR A 742 -42.28 -12.65 -11.70
C TYR A 742 -42.36 -13.01 -13.19
N ASN A 743 -43.27 -13.94 -13.48
CA ASN A 743 -43.55 -14.44 -14.82
C ASN A 743 -44.33 -13.38 -15.64
N TYR A 744 -43.64 -12.34 -16.11
CA TYR A 744 -44.10 -11.47 -17.18
C TYR A 744 -43.14 -11.57 -18.36
N SER A 745 -43.61 -12.21 -19.44
CA SER A 745 -42.87 -12.34 -20.68
C SER A 745 -42.81 -11.00 -21.43
N ILE A 746 -41.93 -10.10 -21.00
CA ILE A 746 -41.67 -8.85 -21.71
C ILE A 746 -40.19 -8.80 -22.10
N LYS A 747 -39.93 -9.12 -23.37
CA LYS A 747 -38.61 -8.93 -23.98
C LYS A 747 -38.30 -7.43 -24.04
N TRP A 748 -37.39 -6.95 -23.20
CA TRP A 748 -36.81 -5.62 -23.32
C TRP A 748 -35.29 -5.70 -23.28
N ALA A 749 -34.64 -5.23 -24.35
CA ALA A 749 -33.21 -5.11 -24.45
C ALA A 749 -32.69 -3.98 -23.53
N ASN A 750 -31.67 -4.26 -22.73
CA ASN A 750 -31.21 -3.35 -21.67
C ASN A 750 -30.10 -2.36 -22.12
N VAL A 751 -29.89 -2.22 -23.43
CA VAL A 751 -28.90 -1.32 -24.05
C VAL A 751 -29.42 0.13 -24.16
N TYR A 752 -30.75 0.31 -24.17
CA TYR A 752 -31.40 1.54 -24.60
C TYR A 752 -31.39 2.70 -23.59
N GLY A 753 -31.02 2.50 -22.33
CA GLY A 753 -31.10 3.54 -21.29
C GLY A 753 -30.16 4.73 -21.56
N ALA A 754 -28.87 4.46 -21.76
CA ALA A 754 -27.87 5.50 -22.00
C ALA A 754 -27.98 6.12 -23.40
N LEU A 755 -28.24 5.29 -24.42
CA LEU A 755 -28.51 5.71 -25.80
C LEU A 755 -29.69 6.68 -25.87
N ARG A 756 -30.82 6.39 -25.19
CA ARG A 756 -31.96 7.31 -25.13
C ARG A 756 -31.61 8.65 -24.49
N VAL A 757 -30.82 8.68 -23.41
CA VAL A 757 -30.41 9.95 -22.78
C VAL A 757 -29.47 10.75 -23.67
N ALA A 758 -28.47 10.10 -24.28
CA ALA A 758 -27.57 10.76 -25.24
C ALA A 758 -28.33 11.30 -26.45
N PHE A 759 -29.27 10.53 -26.99
CA PHE A 759 -30.09 10.92 -28.13
C PHE A 759 -31.10 12.01 -27.81
N ILE A 760 -31.74 11.99 -26.64
CA ILE A 760 -32.59 13.10 -26.16
C ILE A 760 -31.77 14.40 -26.10
N CYS A 761 -30.50 14.35 -25.69
CA CYS A 761 -29.61 15.52 -25.72
C CYS A 761 -29.20 15.96 -27.14
N ILE A 762 -29.10 15.03 -28.10
CA ILE A 762 -28.87 15.35 -29.52
C ILE A 762 -30.11 16.06 -30.08
N CYS A 763 -31.29 15.44 -30.00
CA CYS A 763 -32.53 16.04 -30.50
C CYS A 763 -32.88 17.37 -29.82
N ALA A 764 -32.52 17.55 -28.54
CA ALA A 764 -32.71 18.81 -27.82
C ALA A 764 -31.77 19.96 -28.26
N ASN A 765 -30.74 19.70 -29.06
CA ASN A 765 -29.91 20.76 -29.66
C ASN A 765 -30.52 21.35 -30.95
N HIS A 766 -31.53 20.71 -31.54
CA HIS A 766 -32.11 21.08 -32.84
C HIS A 766 -33.47 21.77 -32.65
N ASP A 767 -33.43 23.10 -32.59
CA ASP A 767 -34.42 23.94 -31.91
C ASP A 767 -35.64 24.39 -32.76
N LYS A 768 -36.09 23.56 -33.72
CA LYS A 768 -37.20 23.90 -34.64
C LYS A 768 -38.25 22.78 -34.79
N SER A 769 -39.35 23.10 -35.47
CA SER A 769 -40.62 22.35 -35.45
C SER A 769 -40.56 20.97 -36.12
N ASP A 770 -41.35 20.03 -35.58
CA ASP A 770 -41.33 18.59 -35.86
C ASP A 770 -41.79 18.12 -37.27
N GLN A 771 -41.75 18.99 -38.28
CA GLN A 771 -42.11 18.68 -39.67
C GLN A 771 -41.01 18.96 -40.71
N ASP A 772 -39.82 19.41 -40.28
CA ASP A 772 -38.70 19.58 -41.21
C ASP A 772 -37.88 18.28 -41.33
N GLU A 773 -38.10 17.53 -42.42
CA GLU A 773 -37.32 16.33 -42.77
C GLU A 773 -35.80 16.61 -42.86
N LYS A 774 -35.40 17.87 -43.12
CA LYS A 774 -34.00 18.26 -43.09
C LYS A 774 -33.40 18.14 -41.68
N ILE A 775 -34.16 18.50 -40.64
CA ILE A 775 -33.72 18.37 -39.24
C ILE A 775 -33.65 16.90 -38.84
N LYS A 776 -34.61 16.07 -39.26
CA LYS A 776 -34.54 14.61 -39.06
C LYS A 776 -33.28 14.03 -39.71
N SER A 777 -32.93 14.48 -40.92
CA SER A 777 -31.71 14.11 -41.63
C SER A 777 -30.42 14.58 -40.93
N GLU A 778 -30.39 15.81 -40.40
CA GLU A 778 -29.25 16.34 -39.64
C GLU A 778 -29.05 15.59 -38.30
N ILE A 779 -30.12 15.32 -37.55
CA ILE A 779 -30.09 14.51 -36.33
C ILE A 779 -29.70 13.05 -36.65
N ARG A 780 -30.17 12.47 -37.77
CA ARG A 780 -29.72 11.14 -38.23
C ARG A 780 -28.23 11.14 -38.55
N LYS A 781 -27.73 12.14 -39.26
CA LYS A 781 -26.29 12.25 -39.55
C LYS A 781 -25.44 12.34 -38.28
N GLU A 782 -25.88 13.08 -37.26
CA GLU A 782 -25.19 13.12 -35.96
C GLU A 782 -25.28 11.79 -35.19
N TYR A 783 -26.44 11.12 -35.22
CA TYR A 783 -26.63 9.79 -34.65
C TYR A 783 -25.73 8.75 -35.32
N ASP A 784 -25.76 8.66 -36.65
CA ASP A 784 -24.99 7.70 -37.43
C ASP A 784 -23.48 7.95 -37.27
N THR A 785 -23.06 9.20 -37.06
CA THR A 785 -21.66 9.56 -36.74
C THR A 785 -21.23 9.07 -35.36
N LEU A 786 -22.14 9.04 -34.37
CA LEU A 786 -21.84 8.68 -32.98
C LEU A 786 -22.08 7.19 -32.65
N PHE A 787 -23.01 6.55 -33.36
CA PHE A 787 -23.53 5.22 -33.04
C PHE A 787 -23.53 4.24 -34.23
N GLY A 788 -23.26 4.72 -35.45
CA GLY A 788 -23.34 3.95 -36.69
C GLY A 788 -24.75 3.96 -37.32
N PRO A 789 -24.87 3.73 -38.64
CA PRO A 789 -26.15 3.77 -39.33
C PRO A 789 -27.04 2.59 -38.91
N ASN A 790 -28.14 2.90 -38.23
CA ASN A 790 -29.17 1.92 -37.86
C ASN A 790 -30.56 2.52 -38.02
N ASP A 791 -31.18 2.29 -39.19
CA ASP A 791 -32.42 2.96 -39.56
C ASP A 791 -33.56 2.67 -38.58
N ILE A 792 -33.81 1.39 -38.30
CA ILE A 792 -34.92 0.97 -37.43
C ILE A 792 -34.73 1.48 -36.00
N GLU A 793 -33.50 1.53 -35.48
CA GLU A 793 -33.25 1.98 -34.12
C GLU A 793 -33.47 3.49 -33.96
N PHE A 794 -32.84 4.31 -34.80
CA PHE A 794 -33.03 5.76 -34.71
C PHE A 794 -34.48 6.14 -34.99
N ASP A 795 -35.18 5.53 -35.95
CA ASP A 795 -36.57 5.91 -36.23
C ASP A 795 -37.47 5.61 -35.01
N ASN A 796 -37.28 4.48 -34.33
CA ASN A 796 -37.98 4.17 -33.08
C ASN A 796 -37.65 5.14 -31.93
N ILE A 797 -36.39 5.56 -31.77
CA ILE A 797 -36.00 6.49 -30.70
C ILE A 797 -36.42 7.93 -31.05
N TYR A 798 -36.37 8.33 -32.32
CA TYR A 798 -36.84 9.62 -32.83
C TYR A 798 -38.36 9.76 -32.71
N ASP A 799 -39.12 8.72 -33.04
CA ASP A 799 -40.57 8.70 -32.82
C ASP A 799 -40.92 8.68 -31.33
N PHE A 800 -40.15 7.99 -30.49
CA PHE A 800 -40.32 8.09 -29.04
C PHE A 800 -40.06 9.51 -28.53
N TRP A 801 -38.96 10.15 -28.94
CA TRP A 801 -38.65 11.54 -28.61
C TRP A 801 -39.75 12.49 -29.09
N ARG A 802 -40.25 12.34 -30.33
CA ARG A 802 -41.36 13.11 -30.89
C ARG A 802 -42.63 12.94 -30.06
N GLN A 803 -43.02 11.71 -29.75
CA GLN A 803 -44.18 11.40 -28.88
C GLN A 803 -44.05 11.91 -27.44
N VAL A 804 -42.82 12.08 -26.94
CA VAL A 804 -42.52 12.69 -25.64
C VAL A 804 -42.57 14.22 -25.74
N ARG A 805 -41.96 14.84 -26.76
CA ARG A 805 -42.00 16.29 -27.03
C ARG A 805 -43.44 16.78 -27.16
N CYS A 806 -44.29 16.09 -27.93
CA CYS A 806 -45.71 16.42 -28.09
C CYS A 806 -46.55 16.36 -26.79
N LYS A 807 -45.99 15.86 -25.67
CA LYS A 807 -46.65 15.82 -24.35
C LYS A 807 -46.12 16.88 -23.37
N PHE A 808 -45.09 17.64 -23.75
CA PHE A 808 -44.61 18.81 -23.02
C PHE A 808 -45.07 20.08 -23.73
N ILE A 809 -45.97 20.85 -23.10
CA ILE A 809 -46.33 22.18 -23.58
C ILE A 809 -45.34 23.17 -22.98
N PHE A 810 -44.43 23.68 -23.80
CA PHE A 810 -43.66 24.88 -23.50
C PHE A 810 -44.45 26.08 -24.04
N PHE A 811 -44.66 27.11 -23.22
CA PHE A 811 -45.24 28.38 -23.67
C PHE A 811 -44.15 29.24 -24.34
N ASN A 812 -44.51 29.98 -25.39
CA ASN A 812 -43.61 30.94 -26.02
C ASN A 812 -43.42 32.19 -25.14
N ASP A 813 -42.26 32.84 -25.29
CA ASP A 813 -41.70 33.92 -24.43
C ASP A 813 -42.50 35.25 -24.36
N SER A 814 -43.76 35.33 -24.81
CA SER A 814 -44.51 36.60 -24.89
C SER A 814 -45.09 37.10 -23.57
N GLU A 815 -45.06 36.32 -22.49
CA GLU A 815 -45.49 36.74 -21.14
C GLU A 815 -44.40 36.45 -20.09
N THR A 816 -43.24 37.09 -20.25
CA THR A 816 -42.21 37.11 -19.21
C THR A 816 -42.64 38.02 -18.05
N CYS A 817 -43.38 37.47 -17.10
CA CYS A 817 -43.41 38.04 -15.76
C CYS A 817 -41.96 38.05 -15.21
N SER A 818 -41.51 39.17 -14.65
CA SER A 818 -40.12 39.44 -14.26
C SER A 818 -39.58 38.58 -13.08
N ASN A 819 -40.31 37.52 -12.73
CA ASN A 819 -40.21 36.75 -11.50
C ASN A 819 -39.76 35.29 -11.71
N GLY A 820 -38.91 35.02 -12.71
CA GLY A 820 -38.17 33.76 -12.84
C GLY A 820 -38.75 32.73 -13.82
N ARG A 821 -38.04 31.62 -14.02
CA ARG A 821 -38.37 30.58 -15.01
C ARG A 821 -39.06 29.39 -14.36
N HIS A 822 -40.09 28.86 -15.00
CA HIS A 822 -40.94 27.80 -14.45
C HIS A 822 -41.37 26.78 -15.51
N VAL A 823 -41.74 25.57 -15.08
CA VAL A 823 -42.26 24.50 -15.96
C VAL A 823 -43.51 23.90 -15.33
N LEU A 824 -44.59 23.82 -16.10
CA LEU A 824 -45.83 23.14 -15.70
C LEU A 824 -45.80 21.68 -16.16
N LEU A 825 -45.87 20.74 -15.20
CA LEU A 825 -45.96 19.31 -15.44
C LEU A 825 -47.39 18.84 -15.18
N ARG A 826 -48.11 18.51 -16.25
CA ARG A 826 -49.50 18.02 -16.18
C ARG A 826 -49.50 16.49 -16.07
N HIS A 827 -49.65 15.97 -14.85
CA HIS A 827 -49.75 14.53 -14.64
C HIS A 827 -51.16 14.02 -15.05
N LYS A 828 -51.25 12.75 -15.46
CA LYS A 828 -52.47 12.19 -16.10
C LYS A 828 -53.62 11.86 -15.14
N VAL A 829 -53.49 12.25 -13.87
CA VAL A 829 -54.45 12.03 -12.78
C VAL A 829 -54.49 13.32 -11.95
N ASP A 830 -55.35 14.25 -12.38
CA ASP A 830 -55.82 15.55 -11.83
C ASP A 830 -54.92 16.52 -11.02
N ASN A 831 -53.78 16.09 -10.50
CA ASN A 831 -52.83 16.95 -9.79
C ASN A 831 -51.86 17.62 -10.76
N ARG A 832 -51.82 18.95 -10.74
CA ARG A 832 -50.87 19.77 -11.51
C ARG A 832 -49.61 19.98 -10.67
N HIS A 833 -48.43 19.68 -11.21
CA HIS A 833 -47.17 20.00 -10.56
C HIS A 833 -46.53 21.19 -11.27
N LEU A 834 -46.21 22.24 -10.51
CA LEU A 834 -45.48 23.42 -10.98
C LEU A 834 -44.06 23.33 -10.43
N VAL A 835 -43.06 23.44 -11.30
CA VAL A 835 -41.65 23.46 -10.87
C VAL A 835 -41.11 24.87 -11.10
N TYR A 836 -40.68 25.51 -10.01
CA TYR A 836 -40.06 26.83 -10.00
C TYR A 836 -38.56 26.69 -9.71
N ALA A 837 -37.74 27.28 -10.58
CA ALA A 837 -36.29 27.33 -10.40
C ALA A 837 -35.86 28.80 -10.28
N ALA A 838 -35.38 29.19 -9.09
CA ALA A 838 -34.95 30.56 -8.85
C ALA A 838 -33.76 30.91 -9.77
N PRO A 839 -33.76 32.08 -10.43
CA PRO A 839 -32.63 32.52 -11.23
C PRO A 839 -31.38 32.73 -10.34
N GLN A 840 -30.22 32.30 -10.85
CA GLN A 840 -28.93 32.67 -10.27
C GLN A 840 -28.57 34.09 -10.71
N ASN A 841 -28.94 35.08 -9.91
CA ASN A 841 -28.45 36.45 -10.03
C ASN A 841 -27.45 36.72 -8.91
N SER A 842 -26.32 37.37 -9.22
CA SER A 842 -25.23 37.61 -8.28
C SER A 842 -25.45 38.81 -7.35
N ASP A 843 -26.31 39.77 -7.75
CA ASP A 843 -26.64 40.93 -6.93
C ASP A 843 -27.78 40.61 -5.94
N LEU A 844 -27.38 40.21 -4.74
CA LEU A 844 -28.25 39.66 -3.69
C LEU A 844 -29.01 40.70 -2.83
N SER A 845 -29.25 41.92 -3.33
CA SER A 845 -29.91 42.99 -2.56
C SER A 845 -31.45 43.01 -2.66
N GLN A 846 -32.06 42.33 -3.65
CA GLN A 846 -33.50 42.06 -3.68
C GLN A 846 -33.79 40.60 -4.05
N SER A 847 -34.65 39.95 -3.27
CA SER A 847 -34.51 38.52 -3.00
C SER A 847 -35.18 37.56 -4.00
N GLN A 848 -34.63 36.34 -4.05
CA GLN A 848 -35.27 35.18 -4.71
C GLN A 848 -36.69 34.90 -4.15
N ASP A 849 -36.97 35.35 -2.94
CA ASP A 849 -38.28 35.25 -2.27
C ASP A 849 -39.34 36.12 -2.94
N LYS A 850 -39.03 37.37 -3.33
CA LYS A 850 -39.98 38.23 -4.08
C LYS A 850 -40.36 37.58 -5.40
N SER A 851 -39.39 36.97 -6.07
CA SER A 851 -39.58 36.24 -7.33
C SER A 851 -40.45 34.98 -7.15
N LEU A 852 -40.17 34.16 -6.12
CA LEU A 852 -41.00 33.00 -5.78
C LEU A 852 -42.42 33.41 -5.37
N THR A 853 -42.55 34.52 -4.62
CA THR A 853 -43.85 34.99 -4.14
C THR A 853 -44.69 35.57 -5.28
N GLY A 854 -44.08 36.38 -6.15
CA GLY A 854 -44.71 36.86 -7.37
C GLY A 854 -45.11 35.71 -8.31
N PHE A 855 -44.32 34.63 -8.37
CA PHE A 855 -44.72 33.42 -9.08
C PHE A 855 -45.96 32.75 -8.45
N ILE A 856 -46.02 32.59 -7.12
CA ILE A 856 -47.18 31.99 -6.43
C ILE A 856 -48.43 32.85 -6.61
N SER A 857 -48.32 34.18 -6.56
CA SER A 857 -49.46 35.09 -6.74
C SER A 857 -50.03 35.11 -8.17
N HIS A 858 -49.34 34.55 -9.17
CA HIS A 858 -49.84 34.40 -10.54
C HIS A 858 -50.68 33.13 -10.75
N TYR A 859 -50.67 32.17 -9.81
CA TYR A 859 -51.48 30.94 -9.91
C TYR A 859 -52.43 30.74 -8.71
N PRO A 860 -53.21 31.76 -8.29
CA PRO A 860 -53.92 31.76 -7.01
C PRO A 860 -55.20 30.91 -6.99
N LEU A 861 -55.56 30.19 -8.07
CA LEU A 861 -56.83 29.46 -8.21
C LEU A 861 -56.66 28.01 -8.71
N LEU A 862 -55.46 27.44 -8.59
CA LEU A 862 -55.16 26.10 -9.10
C LEU A 862 -54.80 25.13 -7.97
N PRO A 863 -55.51 23.99 -7.79
CA PRO A 863 -55.03 22.91 -6.96
C PRO A 863 -53.77 22.32 -7.59
N CYS A 864 -52.62 22.66 -7.02
CA CYS A 864 -51.31 22.35 -7.57
C CYS A 864 -50.27 22.15 -6.47
N THR A 865 -49.27 21.33 -6.80
CA THR A 865 -48.08 21.16 -5.98
C THR A 865 -46.93 21.95 -6.60
N ILE A 866 -46.42 22.96 -5.90
CA ILE A 866 -45.28 23.78 -6.33
C ILE A 866 -44.00 23.20 -5.73
N HIS A 867 -42.99 22.93 -6.56
CA HIS A 867 -41.64 22.56 -6.11
C HIS A 867 -40.67 23.69 -6.46
N ALA A 868 -40.19 24.40 -5.44
CA ALA A 868 -39.32 25.56 -5.55
C ALA A 868 -37.86 25.22 -5.17
N TYR A 869 -36.93 25.47 -6.08
CA TYR A 869 -35.50 25.21 -5.89
C TYR A 869 -34.70 26.52 -5.97
N GLY A 870 -33.87 26.79 -4.95
CA GLY A 870 -33.01 27.97 -4.93
C GLY A 870 -31.96 27.92 -3.81
N ASN A 871 -30.77 28.47 -4.07
CA ASN A 871 -29.65 28.40 -3.11
C ASN A 871 -29.86 29.28 -1.88
N HIS A 872 -30.58 30.41 -1.99
CA HIS A 872 -30.69 31.43 -0.94
C HIS A 872 -32.14 31.88 -0.71
N ILE A 873 -33.12 30.97 -0.85
CA ILE A 873 -34.51 31.25 -0.48
C ILE A 873 -34.57 31.47 1.03
N ASN A 874 -34.91 32.69 1.46
CA ASN A 874 -35.20 33.01 2.85
C ASN A 874 -36.63 32.53 3.16
N ILE A 875 -36.69 31.50 3.98
CA ILE A 875 -37.91 30.81 4.37
C ILE A 875 -38.83 31.75 5.17
N GLU A 876 -38.28 32.58 6.06
CA GLU A 876 -39.08 33.47 6.92
C GLU A 876 -39.73 34.60 6.11
N ASN A 877 -38.97 35.26 5.23
CA ASN A 877 -39.52 36.25 4.30
C ASN A 877 -40.57 35.64 3.37
N THR A 878 -40.30 34.45 2.80
CA THR A 878 -41.26 33.75 1.94
C THR A 878 -42.55 33.43 2.72
N MET A 879 -42.43 33.05 3.99
CA MET A 879 -43.56 32.77 4.87
C MET A 879 -44.39 34.01 5.19
N GLU A 880 -43.76 35.12 5.58
CA GLU A 880 -44.44 36.36 5.92
C GLU A 880 -45.24 36.93 4.74
N VAL A 881 -44.67 36.89 3.53
CA VAL A 881 -45.38 37.38 2.34
C VAL A 881 -46.47 36.41 1.87
N LEU A 882 -46.29 35.09 2.00
CA LEU A 882 -47.37 34.13 1.74
C LEU A 882 -48.52 34.27 2.75
N GLN A 883 -48.21 34.49 4.03
CA GLN A 883 -49.20 34.76 5.07
C GLN A 883 -49.99 36.02 4.73
N LYS A 884 -49.29 37.09 4.35
CA LYS A 884 -49.89 38.35 3.93
C LYS A 884 -50.76 38.20 2.69
N LEU A 885 -50.32 37.46 1.67
CA LEU A 885 -51.12 37.17 0.47
C LEU A 885 -52.43 36.43 0.81
N VAL A 886 -52.37 35.45 1.71
CA VAL A 886 -53.56 34.69 2.15
C VAL A 886 -54.53 35.55 2.97
N THR A 887 -54.05 36.54 3.73
CA THR A 887 -54.90 37.47 4.49
C THR A 887 -55.39 38.69 3.71
N ASP A 888 -54.62 39.19 2.73
CA ASP A 888 -54.98 40.37 1.93
C ASP A 888 -55.97 40.03 0.79
N THR A 889 -56.08 38.76 0.39
CA THR A 889 -57.15 38.29 -0.52
C THR A 889 -58.34 37.77 0.26
N ASP A 890 -59.53 38.30 -0.02
CA ASP A 890 -60.83 38.00 0.64
C ASP A 890 -61.38 36.57 0.38
N GLY A 891 -60.51 35.57 0.20
CA GLY A 891 -60.88 34.22 -0.18
C GLY A 891 -59.87 33.14 0.25
N GLU A 892 -60.12 32.53 1.41
CA GLU A 892 -59.54 31.21 1.79
C GLU A 892 -59.77 30.12 0.72
N GLU A 893 -60.78 30.30 -0.15
CA GLU A 893 -61.12 29.41 -1.26
C GLU A 893 -60.04 29.37 -2.35
N SER A 894 -59.27 30.44 -2.54
CA SER A 894 -58.38 30.59 -3.70
C SER A 894 -57.19 29.63 -3.61
N TYR A 895 -56.49 29.64 -2.48
CA TYR A 895 -55.30 28.80 -2.23
C TYR A 895 -55.62 27.42 -1.64
N LYS A 896 -56.91 27.04 -1.58
CA LYS A 896 -57.38 25.77 -1.05
C LYS A 896 -56.73 24.61 -1.84
N CYS A 897 -56.07 23.70 -1.12
CA CYS A 897 -55.34 22.56 -1.70
C CYS A 897 -54.05 22.89 -2.49
N MET A 898 -53.46 24.07 -2.34
CA MET A 898 -52.08 24.30 -2.80
C MET A 898 -51.09 23.64 -1.81
N THR A 899 -50.05 22.97 -2.33
CA THR A 899 -48.95 22.43 -1.52
C THR A 899 -47.63 22.94 -2.07
N VAL A 900 -46.79 23.54 -1.22
CA VAL A 900 -45.48 24.07 -1.66
C VAL A 900 -44.36 23.29 -0.99
N TYR A 901 -43.39 22.84 -1.79
CA TYR A 901 -42.16 22.18 -1.37
C TYR A 901 -40.97 23.08 -1.71
N ILE A 902 -40.24 23.52 -0.69
CA ILE A 902 -39.04 24.37 -0.85
C ILE A 902 -37.78 23.54 -0.58
N TYR A 903 -36.82 23.62 -1.50
CA TYR A 903 -35.52 22.96 -1.43
C TYR A 903 -34.40 24.00 -1.51
N THR A 904 -33.63 24.15 -0.43
CA THR A 904 -32.50 25.10 -0.31
C THR A 904 -31.26 24.43 0.29
N ASN A 905 -30.08 24.95 -0.07
CA ASN A 905 -28.78 24.41 0.33
C ASN A 905 -28.18 25.06 1.58
N THR A 906 -28.60 26.29 1.96
CA THR A 906 -27.90 27.07 2.99
C THR A 906 -28.55 27.10 4.37
N ASN A 907 -29.87 26.90 4.46
CA ASN A 907 -30.58 27.05 5.73
C ASN A 907 -30.57 25.76 6.56
N ARG A 908 -29.82 25.76 7.67
CA ARG A 908 -29.83 24.69 8.67
C ARG A 908 -31.02 24.87 9.62
N TYR A 909 -31.96 23.92 9.58
CA TYR A 909 -33.00 23.69 10.59
C TYR A 909 -33.75 24.92 11.14
N THR A 910 -34.83 25.29 10.46
CA THR A 910 -36.01 25.87 11.10
C THR A 910 -37.23 25.01 10.75
N HIS A 911 -37.66 24.14 11.69
CA HIS A 911 -38.94 23.45 11.56
C HIS A 911 -40.01 24.41 12.08
N VAL A 912 -40.63 25.16 11.16
CA VAL A 912 -41.66 26.16 11.48
C VAL A 912 -43.03 25.59 11.12
N PRO A 913 -43.78 24.98 12.06
CA PRO A 913 -45.15 24.56 11.82
C PRO A 913 -46.07 25.77 11.96
N VAL A 914 -46.10 26.63 10.95
CA VAL A 914 -47.11 27.71 10.85
C VAL A 914 -48.25 27.21 9.97
N ALA A 915 -49.37 26.88 10.61
CA ALA A 915 -50.63 26.68 9.91
C ALA A 915 -51.17 28.06 9.50
N LEU A 916 -50.90 28.47 8.25
CA LEU A 916 -51.39 29.74 7.69
C LEU A 916 -52.93 29.82 7.68
N SER A 917 -53.58 28.69 7.45
CA SER A 917 -54.99 28.44 7.76
C SER A 917 -55.23 26.94 7.90
N LYS A 918 -56.48 26.50 8.13
CA LYS A 918 -56.81 25.05 8.20
C LYS A 918 -56.62 24.29 6.87
N ASN A 919 -56.44 25.00 5.74
CA ASN A 919 -56.58 24.43 4.39
C ASN A 919 -55.36 24.64 3.46
N PHE A 920 -54.22 25.12 3.98
CA PHE A 920 -52.97 25.32 3.23
C PHE A 920 -51.81 24.55 3.89
N ASP A 921 -51.06 23.75 3.12
CA ASP A 921 -50.05 22.83 3.62
C ASP A 921 -48.67 23.11 3.00
N LEU A 922 -47.78 23.76 3.76
CA LEU A 922 -46.41 24.06 3.36
C LEU A 922 -45.45 23.00 3.90
N LYS A 923 -44.68 22.36 3.02
CA LYS A 923 -43.72 21.30 3.39
C LYS A 923 -42.30 21.65 2.98
N ILE A 924 -41.59 22.31 3.89
CA ILE A 924 -40.17 22.60 3.75
C ILE A 924 -39.38 21.29 3.91
N ASN A 925 -38.63 20.87 2.88
CA ASN A 925 -37.75 19.72 2.95
C ASN A 925 -36.29 20.19 2.96
N PRO A 926 -35.66 20.35 4.15
CA PRO A 926 -34.22 20.60 4.21
C PRO A 926 -33.50 19.40 3.59
N HIS A 927 -32.46 19.66 2.79
CA HIS A 927 -31.89 18.65 1.91
C HIS A 927 -30.95 17.65 2.61
N TYR A 928 -31.40 17.01 3.70
CA TYR A 928 -30.85 15.74 4.20
C TYR A 928 -31.82 15.06 5.20
N SER A 929 -32.47 13.95 4.81
CA SER A 929 -33.17 13.07 5.76
C SER A 929 -33.33 11.64 5.24
N LYS A 930 -33.03 10.66 6.11
CA LYS A 930 -32.86 9.23 5.80
C LYS A 930 -34.16 8.42 5.56
N ARG A 931 -35.36 9.03 5.49
CA ARG A 931 -36.61 8.30 5.84
C ARG A 931 -37.76 8.14 4.83
N ASN A 932 -37.82 8.84 3.70
CA ASN A 932 -38.92 8.65 2.73
C ASN A 932 -38.42 8.02 1.41
N LYS A 933 -38.77 6.75 1.20
CA LYS A 933 -38.37 5.95 0.02
C LYS A 933 -39.53 5.34 -0.78
N GLU A 934 -40.78 5.60 -0.41
CA GLU A 934 -41.94 4.81 -0.87
C GLU A 934 -42.89 5.49 -1.85
N MET A 935 -42.58 6.68 -2.36
CA MET A 935 -43.32 7.26 -3.52
C MET A 935 -42.43 7.36 -4.75
N GLY A 936 -42.57 6.37 -5.63
CA GLY A 936 -41.93 6.35 -6.94
C GLY A 936 -42.51 7.44 -7.84
N SER A 937 -41.66 8.39 -8.24
CA SER A 937 -41.96 9.37 -9.29
C SER A 937 -40.74 9.57 -10.18
N PHE A 938 -41.00 9.75 -11.49
CA PHE A 938 -40.00 9.71 -12.55
C PHE A 938 -38.86 10.74 -12.40
N LEU A 939 -39.08 11.83 -11.66
CA LEU A 939 -38.08 12.88 -11.41
C LEU A 939 -36.90 12.43 -10.53
N TYR A 940 -37.04 11.37 -9.72
CA TYR A 940 -35.98 10.91 -8.81
C TYR A 940 -34.71 10.41 -9.55
N VAL A 941 -34.81 10.16 -10.86
CA VAL A 941 -33.72 9.69 -11.72
C VAL A 941 -32.76 10.83 -12.14
N LEU A 942 -33.17 12.09 -12.00
CA LEU A 942 -32.41 13.24 -12.55
C LEU A 942 -31.57 14.04 -11.54
N CYS A 943 -31.65 13.80 -10.22
CA CYS A 943 -30.87 14.62 -9.28
C CYS A 943 -30.48 13.96 -7.94
N PRO A 944 -29.16 13.89 -7.66
CA PRO A 944 -28.59 13.92 -6.33
C PRO A 944 -28.02 15.30 -5.94
N ASN A 945 -27.76 16.18 -6.92
CA ASN A 945 -27.10 17.49 -6.73
C ASN A 945 -27.94 18.60 -7.37
N ALA A 946 -28.58 19.44 -6.55
CA ALA A 946 -29.41 20.55 -7.03
C ALA A 946 -28.66 21.51 -7.98
N SER A 947 -27.35 21.71 -7.76
CA SER A 947 -26.48 22.49 -8.65
C SER A 947 -26.43 21.96 -10.10
N ALA A 948 -26.57 20.65 -10.31
CA ALA A 948 -26.58 20.05 -11.64
C ALA A 948 -27.92 20.27 -12.37
N ALA A 949 -29.05 20.21 -11.66
CA ALA A 949 -30.35 20.61 -12.24
C ALA A 949 -30.38 22.10 -12.57
N THR A 950 -29.89 22.97 -11.67
CA THR A 950 -29.79 24.41 -11.94
C THR A 950 -28.89 24.68 -13.14
N ALA A 951 -27.71 24.04 -13.24
CA ALA A 951 -26.81 24.19 -14.39
C ALA A 951 -27.42 23.67 -15.70
N ALA A 952 -28.09 22.52 -15.70
CA ALA A 952 -28.74 21.96 -16.88
C ALA A 952 -29.91 22.84 -17.36
N LEU A 953 -30.79 23.27 -16.44
CA LEU A 953 -31.87 24.21 -16.74
C LEU A 953 -31.30 25.54 -17.25
N HIS A 954 -30.24 26.08 -16.65
CA HIS A 954 -29.62 27.34 -17.06
C HIS A 954 -28.94 27.26 -18.44
N LEU A 955 -28.37 26.10 -18.81
CA LEU A 955 -27.82 25.84 -20.15
C LEU A 955 -28.91 25.79 -21.22
N ILE A 956 -30.03 25.14 -20.93
CA ILE A 956 -31.22 25.11 -21.81
C ILE A 956 -31.79 26.54 -21.93
N SER A 957 -31.89 27.27 -20.82
CA SER A 957 -32.52 28.59 -20.75
C SER A 957 -31.79 29.70 -21.50
N ARG A 958 -30.46 29.57 -21.70
CA ARG A 958 -29.62 30.59 -22.35
C ARG A 958 -29.61 30.52 -23.87
N LYS A 959 -30.13 29.44 -24.47
CA LYS A 959 -30.19 29.26 -25.94
C LYS A 959 -31.55 29.59 -26.56
N ILE A 960 -32.62 29.60 -25.76
CA ILE A 960 -34.02 29.72 -26.23
C ILE A 960 -34.41 31.14 -26.67
N SER A 961 -33.60 32.18 -26.39
CA SER A 961 -34.01 33.58 -26.60
C SER A 961 -33.15 34.33 -27.65
N PRO A 962 -33.65 34.48 -28.88
CA PRO A 962 -33.40 35.62 -29.77
C PRO A 962 -34.50 36.68 -29.51
N ASN A 963 -34.33 38.01 -29.59
CA ASN A 963 -33.50 38.84 -30.48
C ASN A 963 -33.52 40.33 -29.96
N PRO A 964 -33.37 41.39 -30.79
CA PRO A 964 -32.18 42.25 -30.86
C PRO A 964 -32.32 43.68 -30.25
N SER A 965 -31.18 44.34 -29.98
CA SER A 965 -30.94 45.72 -30.45
C SER A 965 -29.47 46.14 -30.32
N ASN A 966 -28.90 46.49 -31.48
CA ASN A 966 -27.69 47.29 -31.76
C ASN A 966 -26.31 46.96 -31.15
N GLU A 967 -25.43 46.59 -32.11
CA GLU A 967 -24.04 47.04 -32.29
C GLU A 967 -22.89 46.37 -31.52
N ASN A 968 -22.14 45.59 -32.29
CA ASN A 968 -20.68 45.36 -32.22
C ASN A 968 -20.07 45.02 -30.85
N THR A 969 -19.86 43.72 -30.59
CA THR A 969 -18.53 43.26 -30.15
C THR A 969 -18.27 41.79 -30.46
N CYS A 970 -17.05 41.50 -30.89
CA CYS A 970 -16.54 40.14 -31.07
C CYS A 970 -16.05 39.59 -29.71
N LEU A 971 -16.35 38.33 -29.39
CA LEU A 971 -15.89 37.68 -28.15
C LEU A 971 -15.12 36.39 -28.47
N MET A 972 -13.79 36.52 -28.53
CA MET A 972 -12.87 35.39 -28.46
C MET A 972 -12.53 35.10 -26.99
N PHE A 973 -12.48 33.82 -26.62
CA PHE A 973 -11.91 33.39 -25.34
C PHE A 973 -10.57 32.67 -25.59
N GLY A 974 -9.49 33.43 -25.47
CA GLY A 974 -8.13 32.91 -25.29
C GLY A 974 -7.79 32.78 -23.80
N VAL A 975 -6.85 31.91 -23.47
CA VAL A 975 -6.36 31.71 -22.10
C VAL A 975 -5.42 32.84 -21.70
N ALA A 976 -5.67 33.50 -20.57
CA ALA A 976 -4.78 34.50 -19.98
C ALA A 976 -4.01 33.91 -18.79
N THR A 977 -2.68 34.02 -18.83
CA THR A 977 -1.78 33.81 -17.69
C THR A 977 -1.61 35.12 -16.90
N PRO A 978 -1.31 35.06 -15.59
CA PRO A 978 -1.05 36.26 -14.80
C PRO A 978 0.39 36.77 -15.01
N THR A 979 0.54 37.98 -15.54
CA THR A 979 1.79 38.75 -15.48
C THR A 979 1.81 39.63 -14.23
N LEU A 980 2.94 39.66 -13.54
CA LEU A 980 3.24 40.65 -12.50
C LEU A 980 3.62 41.99 -13.14
N SER A 981 3.32 43.08 -12.43
CA SER A 981 3.46 44.46 -12.90
C SER A 981 4.87 45.03 -12.72
N GLU A 982 5.38 45.71 -13.74
CA GLU A 982 6.49 46.67 -13.60
C GLU A 982 5.97 48.11 -13.57
N THR A 983 6.59 48.97 -12.76
CA THR A 983 6.69 50.42 -13.04
C THR A 983 7.72 51.09 -12.13
N GLN A 984 8.93 51.37 -12.65
CA GLN A 984 9.46 52.73 -12.83
C GLN A 984 10.99 52.78 -13.10
N GLN A 985 11.30 53.54 -14.16
CA GLN A 985 12.57 54.11 -14.65
C GLN A 985 13.77 54.23 -13.67
N ALA A 986 14.99 53.92 -14.16
CA ALA A 986 15.94 54.96 -14.65
C ALA A 986 17.26 54.41 -15.27
N SER A 987 17.61 54.94 -16.45
CA SER A 987 18.97 55.19 -17.04
C SER A 987 20.18 54.27 -16.78
N GLY A 988 20.90 53.86 -17.85
CA GLY A 988 22.28 53.33 -17.67
C GLY A 988 23.08 52.73 -18.85
N TYR A 989 23.30 53.49 -19.94
CA TYR A 989 24.46 53.39 -20.89
C TYR A 989 24.82 52.10 -21.69
N ILE A 990 25.21 52.36 -22.94
CA ILE A 990 25.75 51.54 -24.06
C ILE A 990 27.33 51.68 -24.05
N PRO A 991 28.22 50.91 -24.74
CA PRO A 991 28.06 49.92 -25.82
C PRO A 991 28.81 48.56 -25.72
N GLU A 992 28.40 47.71 -26.67
CA GLU A 992 29.18 46.75 -27.48
C GLU A 992 30.71 46.93 -27.62
N LYS A 993 31.41 45.81 -27.86
CA LYS A 993 32.46 45.75 -28.89
C LYS A 993 32.57 44.36 -29.53
N SER A 994 32.66 44.35 -30.85
CA SER A 994 32.87 43.18 -31.72
C SER A 994 34.34 43.07 -32.17
N LEU A 995 34.63 42.15 -33.13
CA LEU A 995 35.93 41.86 -33.78
C LEU A 995 36.85 40.91 -32.98
N SER A 996 37.71 40.07 -33.58
CA SER A 996 37.81 39.48 -34.94
C SER A 996 39.03 38.55 -34.98
N ASP A 997 39.03 37.54 -35.86
CA ASP A 997 40.21 36.86 -36.46
C ASP A 997 41.36 36.28 -35.60
N GLY A 998 41.93 35.15 -36.07
CA GLY A 998 43.40 35.04 -36.11
C GLY A 998 44.07 33.71 -35.74
N SER A 999 44.70 33.09 -36.75
CA SER A 999 45.94 32.28 -36.68
C SER A 999 45.97 30.88 -36.02
N LYS A 1000 45.92 29.86 -36.90
CA LYS A 1000 46.96 28.83 -37.14
C LYS A 1000 47.96 28.49 -36.01
N HIS A 1001 48.06 27.20 -35.69
CA HIS A 1001 49.32 26.46 -35.78
C HIS A 1001 49.11 24.98 -36.17
N GLN A 1002 50.14 24.34 -36.69
CA GLN A 1002 50.09 23.08 -37.45
C GLN A 1002 51.41 22.30 -37.27
N VAL A 1003 51.35 21.08 -36.73
CA VAL A 1003 52.37 20.00 -36.74
C VAL A 1003 51.57 18.68 -36.60
N ASN A 1004 51.48 17.80 -37.61
CA ASN A 1004 52.32 16.61 -37.87
C ASN A 1004 52.54 15.70 -36.62
N SER A 1005 52.63 14.37 -36.66
CA SER A 1005 52.56 13.29 -37.68
C SER A 1005 52.85 11.94 -36.93
N ASP A 1006 52.47 10.71 -37.30
CA ASP A 1006 51.77 10.14 -38.47
C ASP A 1006 51.36 8.65 -38.20
N LEU A 1007 50.80 7.93 -39.22
CA LEU A 1007 50.66 6.45 -39.34
C LEU A 1007 49.76 5.67 -38.33
N ASP A 1008 49.10 4.55 -38.68
CA ASP A 1008 48.67 4.00 -39.98
C ASP A 1008 47.62 2.86 -39.77
N LYS A 1009 46.76 2.61 -40.78
CA LYS A 1009 46.08 1.35 -41.21
C LYS A 1009 45.72 0.25 -40.15
N MET A 1010 44.57 -0.43 -40.23
CA MET A 1010 44.17 -1.18 -41.43
C MET A 1010 42.72 -1.74 -41.41
N MET A 1011 42.19 -2.00 -42.61
CA MET A 1011 41.00 -2.80 -42.99
C MET A 1011 39.58 -2.18 -42.95
N ALA A 1012 39.09 -1.89 -44.15
CA ALA A 1012 37.68 -1.81 -44.56
C ALA A 1012 37.05 -3.24 -44.62
N HIS A 1013 35.78 -3.52 -44.98
CA HIS A 1013 34.83 -2.85 -45.88
C HIS A 1013 33.35 -3.34 -45.58
N PRO A 1014 32.28 -3.13 -46.39
CA PRO A 1014 31.12 -2.32 -45.93
C PRO A 1014 29.72 -2.99 -46.02
N ASP A 1015 28.68 -2.15 -45.86
CA ASP A 1015 27.26 -2.27 -46.27
C ASP A 1015 26.36 -3.26 -45.49
N ALA A 1016 25.16 -2.89 -45.01
CA ALA A 1016 24.11 -2.21 -45.76
C ALA A 1016 23.01 -1.51 -44.91
N LYS A 1017 22.58 -0.33 -45.41
CA LYS A 1017 21.21 0.25 -45.52
C LYS A 1017 20.17 0.15 -44.38
N ASN A 1018 19.66 1.34 -44.04
CA ASN A 1018 18.24 1.77 -43.91
C ASN A 1018 17.19 0.69 -43.53
N ASN A 1019 16.39 0.90 -42.49
CA ASN A 1019 15.44 2.03 -42.35
C ASN A 1019 15.08 2.28 -40.88
#